data_AF-A0A9D9KZW1-F1
#
_entry.id   AF-A0A9D9KZW1-F1
#
_cell.length_a   1.000
_cell.length_b   1.000
_cell.length_c   1.000
_cell.angle_alpha   90.00
_cell.angle_beta   90.00
_cell.angle_gamma   90.00
#
_symmetry.space_group_name_H-M   'P 1'
#
loop_
_entity.id
_entity.type
_entity.pdbx_description
1 polymer ?
#
loop_
_entity_poly.entity_id
_entity_poly.type
_entity_poly.pdbx_seq_one_letter_code
_entity_poly.pdbx_strand_id
1 'polypeptide(L)'
;MSEKINDSDKTYSEAEEKKDSARSINGGEVPDEAVTAETDDAAADSSTDNTVTDSETENTASEKAETAEAKEADNIPTKTFKDSVNDVTRLFVSFISENNVVARLIGLFMLFSSAVFITNYNQESRLRFFDLHNGDVWKDYCNSVSIGKMAAFIIIGFAAVSLIKKFVPKVRKFGFDEFLLVAGCLSFGVCAVWRNDSNPLNGVFSFGIVLVVLVLLHWFLDTERCILIRRIPNIAFIAILIICAAGVGGYVAWTTICKHRIFHTAVFDLGIFTQMYHSIITHFTQVTTCERGYDLSHFAVHFSPIYYVLAPVYFLFPSPETLLTCQAVLAVSGFIPLYLITRKYGFSNVLSFLFTLVYIFSVSVMSPCYYEFHENAFLPPLLMWFFYAIEKENKILMYVFMVLVLMVKEDAALYVMCIGLYLLFSGKNRKHGAIIFCATAAVFVNVLALMSKYGEGAMTNRTFGNLMRNYDSGFGEVIKTAITNPMYFINQCFLTGDEDKFYEKIVFFTVMLLPLLFTPFITKKKSRLFLVVPFIVMNLASGYPYASKFDYQYVFGTATCLIYAALINVADMDKKAIKEIVPLMTVASVIMFAANDTNKLYYADVYKDYKDNNDRKDAFCEAIPEDASLLATPFLIPHCANRDKLYVLDEGSAPNPDTTDFVIFEDGTDEWKQNKRALLESEGYTIYNEAEGLIVIYVSPDYKIK
;
A
#
# COMPACT_ATOMS: atom_id res chain seq x y z
N MET A 1 -30.09 -22.36 10.56
CA MET A 1 -29.70 -22.05 9.16
C MET A 1 -28.21 -21.69 9.04
N SER A 2 -27.60 -21.14 10.10
CA SER A 2 -26.16 -20.85 10.21
C SER A 2 -25.20 -22.02 9.99
N GLU A 3 -25.63 -23.28 10.13
CA GLU A 3 -24.76 -24.46 9.96
C GLU A 3 -24.44 -24.78 8.49
N LYS A 4 -25.28 -24.39 7.52
CA LYS A 4 -25.09 -24.75 6.11
C LYS A 4 -23.97 -23.99 5.38
N ILE A 5 -23.42 -22.94 6.00
CA ILE A 5 -22.34 -22.13 5.40
C ILE A 5 -20.97 -22.85 5.53
N ASN A 6 -20.84 -23.82 6.44
CA ASN A 6 -19.56 -24.50 6.71
C ASN A 6 -19.22 -25.68 5.77
N ASP A 7 -20.12 -26.13 4.90
CA ASP A 7 -19.88 -27.33 4.06
C ASP A 7 -19.48 -27.01 2.60
N SER A 8 -19.76 -25.79 2.10
CA SER A 8 -19.28 -25.34 0.78
C SER A 8 -17.78 -25.06 0.76
N ASP A 9 -17.22 -24.55 1.86
CA ASP A 9 -15.78 -24.24 1.94
C ASP A 9 -14.93 -25.51 2.09
N LYS A 10 -15.47 -26.58 2.70
CA LYS A 10 -14.78 -27.88 2.83
C LYS A 10 -14.55 -28.57 1.50
N THR A 11 -15.50 -28.47 0.57
CA THR A 11 -15.45 -29.19 -0.71
C THR A 11 -14.33 -28.69 -1.61
N TYR A 12 -13.85 -27.45 -1.41
CA TYR A 12 -12.62 -26.95 -2.01
C TYR A 12 -11.35 -27.48 -1.31
N SER A 13 -11.36 -27.61 0.03
CA SER A 13 -10.20 -28.09 0.80
C SER A 13 -9.85 -29.56 0.53
N GLU A 14 -10.84 -30.46 0.41
CA GLU A 14 -10.61 -31.90 0.20
C GLU A 14 -10.04 -32.25 -1.20
N ALA A 15 -9.97 -31.27 -2.11
CA ALA A 15 -9.38 -31.41 -3.43
C ALA A 15 -7.84 -31.28 -3.44
N GLU A 16 -7.25 -30.58 -2.47
CA GLU A 16 -5.79 -30.37 -2.40
C GLU A 16 -5.06 -31.50 -1.65
N GLU A 17 -5.59 -32.00 -0.53
CA GLU A 17 -4.94 -33.05 0.30
C GLU A 17 -4.61 -34.34 -0.47
N LYS A 18 -5.35 -34.66 -1.54
CA LYS A 18 -5.17 -35.90 -2.32
C LYS A 18 -3.93 -35.93 -3.23
N LYS A 19 -3.03 -34.95 -3.16
CA LYS A 19 -1.74 -34.97 -3.88
C LYS A 19 -0.52 -35.40 -3.06
N ASP A 20 -0.53 -35.24 -1.74
CA ASP A 20 0.69 -35.46 -0.91
C ASP A 20 0.83 -36.87 -0.30
N SER A 21 -0.19 -37.72 -0.41
CA SER A 21 -0.19 -39.07 0.20
C SER A 21 0.68 -40.11 -0.55
N ALA A 22 1.87 -39.72 -1.04
CA ALA A 22 2.64 -40.49 -2.02
C ALA A 22 4.18 -40.53 -1.81
N ARG A 23 4.72 -40.28 -0.61
CA ARG A 23 6.14 -40.62 -0.29
C ARG A 23 6.46 -40.76 1.21
N SER A 24 6.70 -42.00 1.66
CA SER A 24 7.45 -42.30 2.89
C SER A 24 8.02 -43.74 2.85
N ILE A 25 8.78 -44.11 3.89
CA ILE A 25 9.37 -45.43 4.23
C ILE A 25 10.84 -45.67 3.77
N ASN A 26 11.61 -46.28 4.70
CA ASN A 26 13.04 -46.62 4.71
C ASN A 26 14.03 -45.43 4.82
N GLY A 27 14.92 -45.31 5.82
CA GLY A 27 15.12 -46.08 7.06
C GLY A 27 16.54 -46.67 7.21
N GLY A 28 17.25 -46.34 8.29
CA GLY A 28 18.59 -46.85 8.63
C GLY A 28 19.24 -46.13 9.83
N GLU A 29 20.02 -46.86 10.63
CA GLU A 29 20.62 -46.48 11.93
C GLU A 29 22.15 -46.17 11.78
N VAL A 30 22.77 -45.15 12.41
CA VAL A 30 23.28 -45.00 13.82
C VAL A 30 24.42 -45.99 14.17
N PRO A 31 25.49 -45.67 14.95
CA PRO A 31 25.95 -44.40 15.58
C PRO A 31 27.32 -43.91 14.96
N ASP A 32 28.41 -43.38 15.57
CA ASP A 32 28.82 -43.00 16.96
C ASP A 32 30.07 -42.04 16.98
N GLU A 33 30.48 -41.60 18.19
CA GLU A 33 31.77 -41.02 18.67
C GLU A 33 32.36 -39.70 18.07
N ALA A 34 33.24 -38.90 18.73
CA ALA A 34 33.36 -38.41 20.13
C ALA A 34 34.56 -37.39 20.29
N VAL A 35 34.73 -36.80 21.50
CA VAL A 35 36.00 -36.25 22.11
C VAL A 35 36.55 -34.84 21.75
N THR A 36 36.27 -33.84 22.62
CA THR A 36 37.13 -32.75 23.22
C THR A 36 37.96 -31.78 22.32
N ALA A 37 38.56 -30.66 22.78
CA ALA A 37 38.89 -30.17 24.15
C ALA A 37 38.89 -28.62 24.30
N GLU A 38 39.12 -28.15 25.54
CA GLU A 38 39.07 -26.76 26.02
C GLU A 38 40.48 -26.12 26.25
N THR A 39 40.48 -24.91 26.86
CA THR A 39 41.50 -24.23 27.70
C THR A 39 42.39 -23.11 27.13
N ASP A 40 41.96 -21.86 27.38
CA ASP A 40 42.54 -20.85 28.29
C ASP A 40 43.93 -20.18 28.11
N ASP A 41 43.91 -18.86 28.39
CA ASP A 41 44.89 -17.96 29.04
C ASP A 41 46.34 -17.77 28.57
N ALA A 42 46.64 -16.50 28.22
CA ALA A 42 47.78 -15.73 28.74
C ALA A 42 47.54 -14.21 28.56
N ALA A 43 48.15 -13.35 29.40
CA ALA A 43 47.91 -11.90 29.41
C ALA A 43 49.18 -11.07 29.75
N ALA A 44 49.08 -9.74 29.57
CA ALA A 44 49.99 -8.67 30.06
C ALA A 44 51.41 -8.60 29.43
N ASP A 45 52.13 -7.46 29.42
CA ASP A 45 51.81 -6.01 29.47
C ASP A 45 53.12 -5.21 29.19
N SER A 46 53.07 -3.87 29.27
CA SER A 46 54.14 -2.89 29.57
C SER A 46 54.68 -1.98 28.43
N SER A 47 55.24 -0.85 28.86
CA SER A 47 55.46 0.41 28.12
C SER A 47 56.84 1.01 28.36
N THR A 48 57.32 1.94 27.51
CA THR A 48 58.05 3.19 27.88
C THR A 48 58.35 4.09 26.66
N ASP A 49 59.16 5.15 26.79
CA ASP A 49 58.86 6.50 26.27
C ASP A 49 60.11 7.38 25.96
N ASN A 50 59.89 8.55 25.31
CA ASN A 50 60.70 9.81 25.25
C ASN A 50 61.95 10.05 24.34
N THR A 51 61.84 11.13 23.53
CA THR A 51 62.83 12.24 23.24
C THR A 51 64.21 11.99 22.56
N VAL A 52 64.98 12.97 22.02
CA VAL A 52 64.86 14.20 21.14
C VAL A 52 66.26 14.91 21.06
N THR A 53 66.48 15.94 20.22
CA THR A 53 67.71 16.82 20.00
C THR A 53 68.80 16.33 18.99
N ASP A 54 69.60 17.14 18.26
CA ASP A 54 69.57 18.60 17.88
C ASP A 54 70.57 18.97 16.73
N SER A 55 70.47 20.19 16.15
CA SER A 55 71.53 21.03 15.48
C SER A 55 72.19 20.55 14.14
N GLU A 56 72.18 21.27 12.99
CA GLU A 56 72.95 22.49 12.54
C GLU A 56 74.40 22.19 12.02
N THR A 57 75.08 22.90 11.09
CA THR A 57 74.88 24.20 10.36
C THR A 57 75.77 24.31 9.09
N GLU A 58 75.43 25.21 8.12
CA GLU A 58 76.34 25.98 7.20
C GLU A 58 77.27 25.28 6.16
N ASN A 59 77.89 25.91 5.12
CA ASN A 59 77.60 27.08 4.25
C ASN A 59 78.71 27.18 3.15
N THR A 60 78.40 27.58 1.90
CA THR A 60 79.21 28.47 1.01
C THR A 60 78.68 28.51 -0.43
N ALA A 61 78.83 29.65 -1.12
CA ALA A 61 78.54 29.80 -2.55
C ALA A 61 79.41 30.88 -3.21
N SER A 62 79.98 30.60 -4.39
CA SER A 62 80.45 31.62 -5.35
C SER A 62 80.83 30.98 -6.68
N GLU A 63 80.04 31.25 -7.74
CA GLU A 63 80.53 32.09 -8.83
C GLU A 63 79.34 32.67 -9.63
N LYS A 64 79.50 33.90 -10.12
CA LYS A 64 78.53 34.65 -10.92
C LYS A 64 79.03 34.63 -12.36
N ALA A 65 78.29 34.06 -13.31
CA ALA A 65 77.26 34.73 -14.13
C ALA A 65 77.83 35.25 -15.47
N GLU A 66 76.94 35.48 -16.44
CA GLU A 66 77.21 36.22 -17.69
C GLU A 66 78.25 35.63 -18.68
N THR A 67 77.94 34.42 -19.17
CA THR A 67 77.96 34.20 -20.64
C THR A 67 76.56 33.81 -21.09
N ALA A 68 75.89 34.70 -21.81
CA ALA A 68 74.46 34.62 -22.11
C ALA A 68 74.14 33.92 -23.45
N GLU A 69 72.87 33.52 -23.60
CA GLU A 69 72.14 33.54 -24.89
C GLU A 69 72.74 32.78 -26.08
N ALA A 70 73.22 31.55 -25.88
CA ALA A 70 73.52 30.61 -26.97
C ALA A 70 73.17 29.14 -26.69
N LYS A 71 72.31 28.84 -25.69
CA LYS A 71 71.97 27.45 -25.32
C LYS A 71 70.64 27.22 -24.58
N GLU A 72 69.67 28.12 -24.70
CA GLU A 72 68.28 27.89 -24.23
C GLU A 72 67.35 27.43 -25.37
N ALA A 73 67.68 26.25 -25.91
CA ALA A 73 66.73 25.38 -26.58
C ALA A 73 66.90 23.97 -25.98
N ASP A 74 65.82 23.20 -25.93
CA ASP A 74 65.77 21.83 -25.40
C ASP A 74 66.21 21.66 -23.94
N ASN A 75 65.44 22.25 -23.02
CA ASN A 75 65.22 21.63 -21.72
C ASN A 75 63.77 21.78 -21.22
N ILE A 76 62.82 21.39 -22.08
CA ILE A 76 61.46 21.04 -21.63
C ILE A 76 61.64 19.84 -20.68
N PRO A 77 61.23 19.93 -19.40
CA PRO A 77 61.46 18.85 -18.44
C PRO A 77 60.70 17.61 -18.90
N THR A 78 61.44 16.61 -19.41
CA THR A 78 60.90 15.33 -19.88
C THR A 78 60.37 14.53 -18.70
N LYS A 79 59.11 14.78 -18.39
CA LYS A 79 58.33 14.18 -17.31
C LYS A 79 58.55 12.67 -17.30
N THR A 80 59.22 12.16 -16.27
CA THR A 80 59.65 10.75 -16.29
C THR A 80 58.42 9.83 -16.25
N PHE A 81 58.59 8.56 -16.60
CA PHE A 81 57.53 7.57 -16.39
C PHE A 81 57.09 7.54 -14.92
N LYS A 82 58.02 7.71 -13.97
CA LYS A 82 57.74 7.77 -12.53
C LYS A 82 56.94 9.01 -12.14
N ASP A 83 57.23 10.18 -12.74
CA ASP A 83 56.44 11.40 -12.50
C ASP A 83 55.05 11.32 -13.12
N SER A 84 54.94 10.70 -14.30
CA SER A 84 53.67 10.44 -14.96
C SER A 84 52.80 9.46 -14.16
N VAL A 85 53.40 8.39 -13.64
CA VAL A 85 52.74 7.46 -12.69
C VAL A 85 52.40 8.14 -11.36
N ASN A 86 53.27 8.98 -10.81
CA ASN A 86 52.98 9.74 -9.58
C ASN A 86 51.86 10.75 -9.77
N ASP A 87 51.73 11.36 -10.96
CA ASP A 87 50.61 12.25 -11.27
C ASP A 87 49.31 11.48 -11.55
N VAL A 88 49.37 10.32 -12.21
CA VAL A 88 48.21 9.42 -12.33
C VAL A 88 47.78 8.91 -10.94
N THR A 89 48.71 8.57 -10.06
CA THR A 89 48.43 8.16 -8.68
C THR A 89 47.88 9.31 -7.83
N ARG A 90 48.44 10.53 -7.91
CA ARG A 90 47.88 11.72 -7.24
C ARG A 90 46.51 12.09 -7.79
N LEU A 91 46.28 11.95 -9.10
CA LEU A 91 44.98 12.11 -9.74
C LEU A 91 43.97 11.07 -9.22
N PHE A 92 44.36 9.79 -9.16
CA PHE A 92 43.53 8.69 -8.67
C PHE A 92 43.18 8.83 -7.18
N VAL A 93 44.18 9.14 -6.35
CA VAL A 93 43.98 9.47 -4.93
C VAL A 93 43.07 10.70 -4.78
N SER A 94 43.17 11.71 -5.65
CA SER A 94 42.25 12.87 -5.63
C SER A 94 40.80 12.55 -6.05
N PHE A 95 40.55 11.41 -6.70
CA PHE A 95 39.20 10.90 -6.97
C PHE A 95 38.66 10.03 -5.83
N ILE A 96 39.54 9.42 -5.02
CA ILE A 96 39.21 8.56 -3.87
C ILE A 96 39.08 9.38 -2.56
N SER A 97 39.79 10.50 -2.42
CA SER A 97 39.73 11.38 -1.25
C SER A 97 38.55 12.35 -1.25
N GLU A 98 37.61 12.22 -2.19
CA GLU A 98 36.32 12.93 -2.10
C GLU A 98 35.42 12.30 -1.03
N ASN A 99 34.87 13.12 -0.14
CA ASN A 99 33.86 12.69 0.82
C ASN A 99 32.69 11.98 0.11
N ASN A 100 32.29 10.82 0.64
CA ASN A 100 31.19 9.95 0.18
C ASN A 100 31.45 9.11 -1.10
N VAL A 101 32.72 8.80 -1.41
CA VAL A 101 33.10 7.79 -2.42
C VAL A 101 32.42 6.42 -2.25
N VAL A 102 32.15 5.98 -1.02
CA VAL A 102 31.42 4.73 -0.75
C VAL A 102 29.97 4.81 -1.24
N ALA A 103 29.29 5.96 -1.06
CA ALA A 103 27.92 6.18 -1.53
C ALA A 103 27.83 6.09 -3.07
N ARG A 104 28.84 6.61 -3.78
CA ARG A 104 28.96 6.49 -5.25
C ARG A 104 29.06 5.02 -5.67
N LEU A 105 29.90 4.24 -5.00
CA LEU A 105 30.11 2.82 -5.33
C LEU A 105 28.85 1.99 -5.07
N ILE A 106 28.18 2.17 -3.93
CA ILE A 106 26.92 1.50 -3.60
C ILE A 106 25.82 1.91 -4.59
N GLY A 107 25.69 3.20 -4.91
CA GLY A 107 24.72 3.69 -5.89
C GLY A 107 24.90 3.07 -7.28
N LEU A 108 26.15 2.99 -7.78
CA LEU A 108 26.46 2.34 -9.06
C LEU A 108 26.19 0.83 -9.04
N PHE A 109 26.54 0.15 -7.95
CA PHE A 109 26.24 -1.28 -7.78
C PHE A 109 24.72 -1.54 -7.81
N MET A 110 23.94 -0.79 -7.03
CA MET A 110 22.48 -0.95 -6.96
C MET A 110 21.78 -0.59 -8.27
N LEU A 111 22.27 0.41 -9.02
CA LEU A 111 21.80 0.68 -10.39
C LEU A 111 22.13 -0.45 -11.37
N PHE A 112 23.32 -1.06 -11.29
CA PHE A 112 23.66 -2.22 -12.11
C PHE A 112 22.75 -3.41 -11.80
N SER A 113 22.57 -3.75 -10.52
CA SER A 113 21.67 -4.82 -10.09
C SER A 113 20.22 -4.56 -10.55
N SER A 114 19.74 -3.32 -10.48
CA SER A 114 18.44 -2.93 -11.05
C SER A 114 18.34 -3.24 -12.54
N ALA A 115 19.35 -2.87 -13.32
CA ALA A 115 19.39 -3.12 -14.76
C ALA A 115 19.44 -4.62 -15.09
N VAL A 116 20.10 -5.44 -14.26
CA VAL A 116 20.07 -6.91 -14.36
C VAL A 116 18.66 -7.44 -14.13
N PHE A 117 17.96 -7.05 -13.05
CA PHE A 117 16.58 -7.50 -12.81
C PHE A 117 15.62 -7.11 -13.93
N ILE A 118 15.69 -5.88 -14.44
CA ILE A 118 14.87 -5.42 -15.57
C ILE A 118 15.18 -6.23 -16.84
N THR A 119 16.46 -6.53 -17.10
CA THR A 119 16.86 -7.33 -18.26
C THR A 119 16.36 -8.77 -18.16
N ASN A 120 16.51 -9.39 -16.99
CA ASN A 120 16.13 -10.77 -16.74
C ASN A 120 14.60 -10.94 -16.76
N TYR A 121 13.85 -10.05 -16.12
CA TYR A 121 12.38 -10.05 -16.13
C TYR A 121 11.81 -9.96 -17.57
N ASN A 122 12.45 -9.17 -18.44
CA ASN A 122 12.08 -9.04 -19.85
C ASN A 122 12.51 -10.22 -20.73
N GLN A 123 13.33 -11.15 -20.22
CA GLN A 123 13.79 -12.35 -20.95
C GLN A 123 13.06 -13.61 -20.47
N GLU A 124 12.97 -13.81 -19.15
CA GLU A 124 12.20 -14.87 -18.53
C GLU A 124 11.50 -14.35 -17.27
N SER A 125 10.16 -14.33 -17.28
CA SER A 125 9.33 -13.83 -16.18
C SER A 125 9.50 -14.60 -14.86
N ARG A 126 10.08 -15.82 -14.89
CA ARG A 126 10.43 -16.62 -13.70
C ARG A 126 11.71 -16.15 -12.98
N LEU A 127 12.46 -15.18 -13.52
CA LEU A 127 13.69 -14.67 -12.90
C LEU A 127 13.43 -13.45 -11.99
N ARG A 128 12.27 -13.37 -11.33
CA ARG A 128 11.96 -12.34 -10.30
C ARG A 128 12.76 -12.65 -9.02
N PHE A 129 13.01 -11.63 -8.19
CA PHE A 129 13.78 -11.82 -6.96
C PHE A 129 13.13 -12.84 -6.01
N PHE A 130 11.80 -12.82 -5.84
CA PHE A 130 11.14 -13.79 -4.96
C PHE A 130 11.29 -15.24 -5.45
N ASP A 131 11.21 -15.48 -6.77
CA ASP A 131 11.36 -16.81 -7.35
C ASP A 131 12.76 -17.43 -7.09
N LEU A 132 13.76 -16.62 -6.72
CA LEU A 132 15.12 -17.06 -6.35
C LEU A 132 15.18 -17.91 -5.07
N HIS A 133 14.08 -18.06 -4.31
CA HIS A 133 14.03 -19.08 -3.25
C HIS A 133 14.07 -20.51 -3.83
N ASN A 134 13.68 -20.69 -5.09
CA ASN A 134 13.87 -21.93 -5.82
C ASN A 134 15.34 -22.05 -6.26
N GLY A 135 16.02 -23.10 -5.79
CA GLY A 135 17.45 -23.32 -5.99
C GLY A 135 17.91 -23.47 -7.45
N ASP A 136 17.02 -23.77 -8.40
CA ASP A 136 17.37 -23.80 -9.83
C ASP A 136 17.20 -22.43 -10.48
N VAL A 137 16.13 -21.69 -10.13
CA VAL A 137 15.94 -20.30 -10.55
C VAL A 137 17.08 -19.41 -10.03
N TRP A 138 17.58 -19.67 -8.83
CA TRP A 138 18.77 -19.00 -8.29
C TRP A 138 20.04 -19.27 -9.11
N LYS A 139 20.25 -20.51 -9.60
CA LYS A 139 21.39 -20.85 -10.47
C LYS A 139 21.28 -20.12 -11.80
N ASP A 140 20.11 -20.16 -12.44
CA ASP A 140 19.84 -19.48 -13.71
C ASP A 140 20.05 -17.97 -13.58
N TYR A 141 19.55 -17.37 -12.51
CA TYR A 141 19.83 -15.98 -12.18
C TYR A 141 21.33 -15.72 -12.00
N CYS A 142 22.05 -16.50 -11.19
CA CYS A 142 23.50 -16.33 -11.01
C CYS A 142 24.27 -16.41 -12.33
N ASN A 143 23.91 -17.34 -13.21
CA ASN A 143 24.51 -17.53 -14.53
C ASN A 143 24.24 -16.34 -15.47
N SER A 144 23.13 -15.62 -15.31
CA SER A 144 22.85 -14.39 -16.06
C SER A 144 23.78 -13.21 -15.68
N VAL A 145 24.27 -13.18 -14.43
CA VAL A 145 25.03 -12.04 -13.89
C VAL A 145 26.50 -12.08 -14.32
N SER A 146 26.80 -11.46 -15.46
CA SER A 146 28.18 -11.31 -15.92
C SER A 146 28.98 -10.37 -15.02
N ILE A 147 29.77 -10.95 -14.10
CA ILE A 147 30.69 -10.25 -13.18
C ILE A 147 31.60 -9.26 -13.94
N GLY A 148 32.07 -9.64 -15.14
CA GLY A 148 32.88 -8.76 -16.00
C GLY A 148 32.13 -7.49 -16.45
N LYS A 149 30.85 -7.61 -16.84
CA LYS A 149 30.01 -6.44 -17.16
C LYS A 149 29.73 -5.59 -15.93
N MET A 150 29.51 -6.21 -14.77
CA MET A 150 29.32 -5.50 -13.49
C MET A 150 30.55 -4.67 -13.10
N ALA A 151 31.73 -5.30 -13.10
CA ALA A 151 32.99 -4.63 -12.79
C ALA A 151 33.28 -3.50 -13.78
N ALA A 152 33.10 -3.73 -15.09
CA ALA A 152 33.25 -2.70 -16.11
C ALA A 152 32.28 -1.52 -15.91
N PHE A 153 30.99 -1.79 -15.65
CA PHE A 153 29.99 -0.74 -15.40
C PHE A 153 30.33 0.10 -14.17
N ILE A 154 30.70 -0.53 -13.06
CA ILE A 154 31.05 0.17 -11.82
C ILE A 154 32.33 0.98 -12.01
N ILE A 155 33.37 0.43 -12.63
CA ILE A 155 34.65 1.15 -12.86
C ILE A 155 34.45 2.34 -13.83
N ILE A 156 33.78 2.11 -14.96
CA ILE A 156 33.53 3.16 -15.97
C ILE A 156 32.59 4.23 -15.41
N GLY A 157 31.51 3.83 -14.73
CA GLY A 157 30.58 4.74 -14.07
C GLY A 157 31.26 5.57 -12.97
N PHE A 158 32.11 4.95 -12.14
CA PHE A 158 32.85 5.65 -11.09
C PHE A 158 33.82 6.66 -11.71
N ALA A 159 34.59 6.26 -12.74
CA ALA A 159 35.50 7.16 -13.45
C ALA A 159 34.74 8.32 -14.12
N ALA A 160 33.62 8.04 -14.79
CA ALA A 160 32.79 9.06 -15.44
C ALA A 160 32.23 10.08 -14.43
N VAL A 161 31.66 9.63 -13.31
CA VAL A 161 31.16 10.52 -12.25
C VAL A 161 32.31 11.33 -11.63
N SER A 162 33.47 10.73 -11.41
CA SER A 162 34.68 11.42 -10.90
C SER A 162 35.15 12.53 -11.84
N LEU A 163 35.19 12.25 -13.14
CA LEU A 163 35.55 13.23 -14.19
C LEU A 163 34.49 14.35 -14.29
N ILE A 164 33.20 14.00 -14.27
CA ILE A 164 32.11 14.98 -14.31
C ILE A 164 32.15 15.89 -13.07
N LYS A 165 32.36 15.36 -11.86
CA LYS A 165 32.53 16.19 -10.64
C LYS A 165 33.74 17.11 -10.73
N LYS A 166 34.84 16.67 -11.36
CA LYS A 166 36.06 17.48 -11.56
C LYS A 166 35.85 18.61 -12.56
N PHE A 167 35.27 18.33 -13.73
CA PHE A 167 35.12 19.31 -14.82
C PHE A 167 33.82 20.12 -14.77
N VAL A 168 32.82 19.69 -14.00
CA VAL A 168 31.53 20.40 -13.82
C VAL A 168 31.34 20.75 -12.33
N PRO A 169 31.87 21.90 -11.85
CA PRO A 169 31.77 22.31 -10.44
C PRO A 169 30.34 22.44 -9.90
N LYS A 170 29.32 22.53 -10.77
CA LYS A 170 27.91 22.46 -10.37
C LYS A 170 27.53 21.07 -9.81
N VAL A 171 28.06 19.98 -10.38
CA VAL A 171 27.79 18.59 -9.96
C VAL A 171 28.51 18.28 -8.65
N ARG A 172 29.77 18.72 -8.48
CA ARG A 172 30.47 18.66 -7.19
C ARG A 172 29.74 19.45 -6.08
N LYS A 173 29.01 20.51 -6.42
CA LYS A 173 28.18 21.30 -5.49
C LYS A 173 26.72 20.80 -5.34
N PHE A 174 26.33 19.69 -5.96
CA PHE A 174 24.96 19.19 -5.94
C PHE A 174 24.68 18.20 -4.80
N GLY A 175 25.69 17.42 -4.39
CA GLY A 175 25.50 16.16 -3.66
C GLY A 175 25.17 15.01 -4.61
N PHE A 176 25.99 14.84 -5.67
CA PHE A 176 25.69 13.86 -6.73
C PHE A 176 25.87 12.42 -6.28
N ASP A 177 26.82 12.13 -5.37
CA ASP A 177 27.06 10.77 -4.89
C ASP A 177 25.94 10.34 -3.93
N GLU A 178 25.43 11.29 -3.15
CA GLU A 178 24.24 11.18 -2.31
C GLU A 178 22.96 10.97 -3.15
N PHE A 179 22.81 11.69 -4.27
CA PHE A 179 21.73 11.46 -5.24
C PHE A 179 21.84 10.08 -5.90
N LEU A 180 23.05 9.66 -6.29
CA LEU A 180 23.30 8.38 -6.95
C LEU A 180 23.02 7.19 -6.02
N LEU A 181 23.34 7.32 -4.73
CA LEU A 181 22.95 6.38 -3.69
C LEU A 181 21.42 6.26 -3.58
N VAL A 182 20.70 7.39 -3.44
CA VAL A 182 19.23 7.38 -3.33
C VAL A 182 18.59 6.78 -4.57
N ALA A 183 19.02 7.18 -5.76
CA ALA A 183 18.51 6.66 -7.03
C ALA A 183 18.78 5.16 -7.17
N GLY A 184 20.00 4.70 -6.84
CA GLY A 184 20.37 3.29 -6.89
C GLY A 184 19.59 2.43 -5.89
N CYS A 185 19.56 2.81 -4.62
CA CYS A 185 18.85 2.07 -3.59
C CYS A 185 17.33 2.04 -3.80
N LEU A 186 16.72 3.14 -4.28
CA LEU A 186 15.30 3.16 -4.61
C LEU A 186 14.98 2.31 -5.86
N SER A 187 15.80 2.44 -6.91
CA SER A 187 15.69 1.62 -8.12
C SER A 187 15.80 0.12 -7.80
N PHE A 188 16.81 -0.27 -7.02
CA PHE A 188 17.01 -1.65 -6.59
C PHE A 188 15.86 -2.15 -5.74
N GLY A 189 15.43 -1.36 -4.74
CA GLY A 189 14.35 -1.72 -3.84
C GLY A 189 13.03 -1.95 -4.59
N VAL A 190 12.67 -1.07 -5.52
CA VAL A 190 11.49 -1.20 -6.37
C VAL A 190 11.61 -2.39 -7.33
N CYS A 191 12.76 -2.61 -7.96
CA CYS A 191 12.96 -3.75 -8.87
C CYS A 191 12.92 -5.11 -8.15
N ALA A 192 13.46 -5.19 -6.94
CA ALA A 192 13.49 -6.42 -6.15
C ALA A 192 12.08 -6.88 -5.73
N VAL A 193 11.17 -5.94 -5.47
CA VAL A 193 9.76 -6.22 -5.10
C VAL A 193 8.77 -6.04 -6.28
N TRP A 194 9.27 -5.89 -7.51
CA TRP A 194 8.41 -5.61 -8.67
C TRP A 194 7.52 -6.80 -9.01
N ARG A 195 6.20 -6.59 -9.00
CA ARG A 195 5.17 -7.63 -9.20
C ARG A 195 5.36 -8.85 -8.29
N ASN A 196 5.70 -8.58 -7.03
CA ASN A 196 5.63 -9.55 -5.93
C ASN A 196 4.18 -10.06 -5.80
N ASP A 197 3.94 -11.36 -5.79
CA ASP A 197 2.57 -11.90 -5.63
C ASP A 197 2.08 -11.78 -4.17
N SER A 198 0.92 -12.35 -3.85
CA SER A 198 0.27 -12.22 -2.54
C SER A 198 0.72 -13.28 -1.50
N ASN A 199 1.79 -14.04 -1.76
CA ASN A 199 2.32 -15.00 -0.78
C ASN A 199 2.72 -14.29 0.53
N PRO A 200 2.35 -14.81 1.73
CA PRO A 200 2.70 -14.18 3.01
C PRO A 200 4.22 -13.92 3.19
N LEU A 201 5.07 -14.80 2.66
CA LEU A 201 6.54 -14.65 2.66
C LEU A 201 7.01 -13.37 1.94
N ASN A 202 6.23 -12.87 0.98
CA ASN A 202 6.55 -11.67 0.20
C ASN A 202 6.48 -10.41 1.08
N GLY A 203 5.64 -10.41 2.12
CA GLY A 203 5.62 -9.38 3.15
C GLY A 203 6.98 -9.30 3.86
N VAL A 204 7.44 -10.42 4.41
CA VAL A 204 8.74 -10.53 5.10
C VAL A 204 9.91 -10.17 4.18
N PHE A 205 9.92 -10.66 2.94
CA PHE A 205 10.94 -10.30 1.96
C PHE A 205 10.95 -8.79 1.67
N SER A 206 9.77 -8.20 1.45
CA SER A 206 9.64 -6.76 1.19
C SER A 206 10.08 -5.91 2.38
N PHE A 207 9.77 -6.34 3.61
CA PHE A 207 10.30 -5.71 4.83
C PHE A 207 11.84 -5.79 4.87
N GLY A 208 12.43 -6.93 4.50
CA GLY A 208 13.88 -7.11 4.40
C GLY A 208 14.53 -6.14 3.41
N ILE A 209 13.98 -6.02 2.20
CA ILE A 209 14.44 -5.07 1.18
C ILE A 209 14.32 -3.62 1.67
N VAL A 210 13.19 -3.25 2.28
CA VAL A 210 13.01 -1.92 2.90
C VAL A 210 14.07 -1.68 3.97
N LEU A 211 14.25 -2.59 4.93
CA LEU A 211 15.23 -2.43 6.01
C LEU A 211 16.67 -2.27 5.48
N VAL A 212 17.09 -3.08 4.50
CA VAL A 212 18.42 -2.95 3.87
C VAL A 212 18.58 -1.59 3.20
N VAL A 213 17.59 -1.14 2.42
CA VAL A 213 17.62 0.19 1.79
C VAL A 213 17.66 1.32 2.83
N LEU A 214 16.85 1.24 3.89
CA LEU A 214 16.81 2.24 4.95
C LEU A 214 18.14 2.33 5.71
N VAL A 215 18.79 1.19 6.00
CA VAL A 215 20.11 1.13 6.65
C VAL A 215 21.19 1.74 5.77
N LEU A 216 21.25 1.39 4.47
CA LEU A 216 22.20 1.97 3.52
C LEU A 216 22.03 3.48 3.38
N LEU A 217 20.78 3.96 3.32
CA LEU A 217 20.51 5.39 3.28
C LEU A 217 20.88 6.08 4.61
N HIS A 218 20.53 5.50 5.76
CA HIS A 218 20.84 6.10 7.07
C HIS A 218 22.36 6.26 7.31
N TRP A 219 23.19 5.31 6.90
CA TRP A 219 24.64 5.38 7.09
C TRP A 219 25.39 6.21 6.04
N PHE A 220 24.90 6.30 4.80
CA PHE A 220 25.66 6.91 3.69
C PHE A 220 25.05 8.19 3.08
N LEU A 221 23.85 8.62 3.49
CA LEU A 221 23.17 9.81 2.93
C LEU A 221 23.43 11.10 3.74
N ASP A 222 24.35 11.95 3.28
CA ASP A 222 24.51 13.32 3.82
C ASP A 222 23.43 14.27 3.27
N THR A 223 22.29 14.33 3.95
CA THR A 223 21.13 15.16 3.56
C THR A 223 21.40 16.67 3.57
N GLU A 224 22.50 17.15 4.17
CA GLU A 224 22.84 18.57 4.15
C GLU A 224 23.44 19.02 2.81
N ARG A 225 24.06 18.10 2.06
CA ARG A 225 24.75 18.39 0.79
C ARG A 225 23.85 18.53 -0.43
N CYS A 226 22.60 18.08 -0.37
CA CYS A 226 21.63 18.12 -1.48
C CYS A 226 21.14 19.55 -1.79
N ILE A 227 22.03 20.39 -2.32
CA ILE A 227 21.87 21.85 -2.42
C ILE A 227 20.91 22.28 -3.53
N LEU A 228 20.85 21.57 -4.67
CA LEU A 228 19.98 21.97 -5.79
C LEU A 228 18.49 21.81 -5.47
N ILE A 229 18.13 20.80 -4.67
CA ILE A 229 16.74 20.55 -4.26
C ILE A 229 16.19 21.74 -3.45
N ARG A 230 17.06 22.46 -2.73
CA ARG A 230 16.75 23.71 -2.00
C ARG A 230 16.47 24.91 -2.92
N ARG A 231 16.76 24.81 -4.23
CA ARG A 231 16.56 25.87 -5.24
C ARG A 231 15.34 25.65 -6.13
N ILE A 232 14.70 24.48 -6.06
CA ILE A 232 13.48 24.18 -6.83
C ILE A 232 12.33 25.07 -6.30
N PRO A 233 11.63 25.82 -7.16
CA PRO A 233 10.56 26.71 -6.71
C PRO A 233 9.36 25.88 -6.21
N ASN A 234 8.62 26.40 -5.23
CA ASN A 234 7.57 25.63 -4.57
C ASN A 234 6.45 25.14 -5.52
N ILE A 235 6.19 25.90 -6.59
CA ILE A 235 5.23 25.52 -7.63
C ILE A 235 5.64 24.25 -8.39
N ALA A 236 6.94 23.99 -8.58
CA ALA A 236 7.42 22.77 -9.23
C ALA A 236 7.24 21.54 -8.33
N PHE A 237 7.45 21.67 -7.01
CA PHE A 237 7.12 20.60 -6.07
C PHE A 237 5.61 20.30 -6.06
N ILE A 238 4.75 21.32 -6.10
CA ILE A 238 3.29 21.15 -6.19
C ILE A 238 2.90 20.46 -7.50
N ALA A 239 3.48 20.89 -8.64
CA ALA A 239 3.23 20.25 -9.93
C ALA A 239 3.66 18.77 -9.94
N ILE A 240 4.83 18.44 -9.38
CA ILE A 240 5.27 17.04 -9.26
C ILE A 240 4.35 16.24 -8.32
N LEU A 241 3.88 16.81 -7.21
CA LEU A 241 2.89 16.12 -6.35
C LEU A 241 1.58 15.84 -7.07
N ILE A 242 1.08 16.79 -7.88
CA ILE A 242 -0.13 16.59 -8.70
C ILE A 242 0.11 15.49 -9.74
N ILE A 243 1.28 15.45 -10.39
CA ILE A 243 1.65 14.40 -11.35
C ILE A 243 1.78 13.04 -10.65
N CYS A 244 2.38 12.96 -9.46
CA CYS A 244 2.47 11.72 -8.68
C CYS A 244 1.09 11.24 -8.21
N ALA A 245 0.23 12.14 -7.72
CA ALA A 245 -1.11 11.81 -7.27
C ALA A 245 -2.01 11.36 -8.44
N ALA A 246 -1.94 12.04 -9.59
CA ALA A 246 -2.63 11.63 -10.80
C ALA A 246 -2.08 10.31 -11.37
N GLY A 247 -0.77 10.08 -11.27
CA GLY A 247 -0.13 8.84 -11.70
C GLY A 247 -0.53 7.64 -10.84
N VAL A 248 -0.50 7.77 -9.51
CA VAL A 248 -0.89 6.67 -8.60
C VAL A 248 -2.40 6.47 -8.58
N GLY A 249 -3.21 7.54 -8.46
CA GLY A 249 -4.66 7.44 -8.51
C GLY A 249 -5.16 6.93 -9.86
N GLY A 250 -4.56 7.39 -10.97
CA GLY A 250 -4.84 6.89 -12.31
C GLY A 250 -4.39 5.45 -12.54
N TYR A 251 -3.27 5.03 -11.96
CA TYR A 251 -2.84 3.63 -11.96
C TYR A 251 -3.88 2.74 -11.27
N VAL A 252 -4.27 3.08 -10.04
CA VAL A 252 -5.26 2.33 -9.25
C VAL A 252 -6.64 2.31 -9.93
N ALA A 253 -7.09 3.44 -10.49
CA ALA A 253 -8.33 3.49 -11.27
C ALA A 253 -8.26 2.57 -12.50
N TRP A 254 -7.15 2.60 -13.26
CA TRP A 254 -6.99 1.77 -14.45
C TRP A 254 -6.96 0.27 -14.11
N THR A 255 -6.16 -0.15 -13.14
CA THR A 255 -6.05 -1.58 -12.77
C THR A 255 -7.32 -2.12 -12.09
N THR A 256 -8.08 -1.29 -11.38
CA THR A 256 -9.41 -1.68 -10.87
C THR A 256 -10.47 -1.75 -11.96
N ILE A 257 -10.43 -0.86 -12.96
CA ILE A 257 -11.25 -0.99 -14.17
C ILE A 257 -10.89 -2.27 -14.94
N CYS A 258 -9.61 -2.64 -15.03
CA CYS A 258 -9.23 -3.93 -15.60
C CYS A 258 -9.73 -5.11 -14.77
N LYS A 259 -9.72 -5.05 -13.42
CA LYS A 259 -10.32 -6.07 -12.54
C LYS A 259 -11.82 -6.26 -12.86
N HIS A 260 -12.53 -5.15 -13.06
CA HIS A 260 -13.95 -5.17 -13.45
C HIS A 260 -14.14 -5.77 -14.86
N ARG A 261 -13.44 -5.26 -15.88
CA ARG A 261 -13.54 -5.73 -17.29
C ARG A 261 -12.94 -7.13 -17.57
N ILE A 262 -12.56 -7.88 -16.54
CA ILE A 262 -12.30 -9.33 -16.62
C ILE A 262 -13.30 -10.16 -15.82
N PHE A 263 -14.41 -9.57 -15.35
CA PHE A 263 -15.42 -10.20 -14.50
C PHE A 263 -14.86 -10.71 -13.15
N HIS A 264 -13.86 -10.02 -12.59
CA HIS A 264 -13.30 -10.31 -11.26
C HIS A 264 -13.85 -9.37 -10.16
N THR A 265 -14.99 -8.71 -10.41
CA THR A 265 -15.72 -7.90 -9.42
C THR A 265 -17.06 -8.54 -9.05
N ALA A 266 -17.51 -8.41 -7.81
CA ALA A 266 -18.58 -9.25 -7.26
C ALA A 266 -19.83 -8.46 -6.81
N VAL A 267 -20.92 -9.20 -6.58
CA VAL A 267 -22.19 -8.64 -6.11
C VAL A 267 -22.06 -7.88 -4.79
N PHE A 268 -21.42 -8.45 -3.77
CA PHE A 268 -21.52 -7.95 -2.38
C PHE A 268 -20.83 -6.61 -2.12
N ASP A 269 -20.02 -6.12 -3.07
CA ASP A 269 -19.38 -4.81 -2.97
C ASP A 269 -19.76 -3.97 -4.21
N LEU A 270 -19.13 -4.17 -5.37
CA LEU A 270 -19.42 -3.32 -6.54
C LEU A 270 -20.85 -3.47 -7.08
N GLY A 271 -21.44 -4.67 -7.02
CA GLY A 271 -22.80 -4.92 -7.49
C GLY A 271 -23.86 -4.16 -6.68
N ILE A 272 -23.85 -4.30 -5.36
CA ILE A 272 -24.70 -3.56 -4.41
C ILE A 272 -24.60 -2.06 -4.69
N PHE A 273 -23.38 -1.51 -4.71
CA PHE A 273 -23.24 -0.07 -4.82
C PHE A 273 -23.60 0.45 -6.21
N THR A 274 -23.32 -0.28 -7.30
CA THR A 274 -23.76 0.15 -8.64
C THR A 274 -25.28 0.18 -8.75
N GLN A 275 -25.98 -0.87 -8.27
CA GLN A 275 -27.45 -0.89 -8.30
C GLN A 275 -28.06 0.18 -7.37
N MET A 276 -27.46 0.39 -6.19
CA MET A 276 -27.86 1.47 -5.29
C MET A 276 -27.64 2.85 -5.95
N TYR A 277 -26.56 3.07 -6.70
CA TYR A 277 -26.35 4.34 -7.42
C TYR A 277 -27.34 4.53 -8.58
N HIS A 278 -27.74 3.47 -9.28
CA HIS A 278 -28.89 3.50 -10.19
C HIS A 278 -30.15 3.99 -9.45
N SER A 279 -30.51 3.37 -8.32
CA SER A 279 -31.64 3.80 -7.47
C SER A 279 -31.54 5.24 -6.95
N ILE A 280 -30.33 5.75 -6.68
CA ILE A 280 -30.13 7.15 -6.27
C ILE A 280 -30.41 8.11 -7.43
N ILE A 281 -30.07 7.76 -8.67
CA ILE A 281 -30.29 8.65 -9.84
C ILE A 281 -31.69 8.52 -10.46
N THR A 282 -32.36 7.38 -10.33
CA THR A 282 -33.73 7.16 -10.82
C THR A 282 -34.79 7.59 -9.81
N HIS A 283 -34.65 7.16 -8.54
CA HIS A 283 -35.69 7.28 -7.50
C HIS A 283 -35.30 8.16 -6.31
N PHE A 284 -34.05 8.64 -6.26
CA PHE A 284 -33.47 9.35 -5.11
C PHE A 284 -33.50 8.53 -3.80
N THR A 285 -33.32 7.21 -3.92
CA THR A 285 -33.27 6.26 -2.80
C THR A 285 -31.99 5.44 -2.80
N GLN A 286 -31.57 4.95 -1.62
CA GLN A 286 -30.52 3.94 -1.51
C GLN A 286 -31.11 2.53 -1.47
N VAL A 287 -32.03 2.18 -2.38
CA VAL A 287 -32.66 0.86 -2.40
C VAL A 287 -31.94 -0.07 -3.37
N THR A 288 -31.75 -1.32 -2.98
CA THR A 288 -31.10 -2.37 -3.75
C THR A 288 -31.72 -3.73 -3.44
N THR A 289 -31.79 -4.60 -4.44
CA THR A 289 -32.15 -6.02 -4.28
C THR A 289 -30.90 -6.89 -4.06
N CYS A 290 -29.73 -6.45 -4.54
CA CYS A 290 -28.47 -7.18 -4.41
C CYS A 290 -28.00 -7.39 -2.96
N GLU A 291 -28.41 -6.54 -2.01
CA GLU A 291 -27.89 -6.60 -0.64
C GLU A 291 -28.45 -7.77 0.19
N ARG A 292 -29.71 -8.17 -0.01
CA ARG A 292 -30.33 -9.30 0.71
C ARG A 292 -31.30 -10.16 -0.13
N GLY A 293 -31.37 -9.96 -1.45
CA GLY A 293 -32.31 -10.68 -2.33
C GLY A 293 -33.74 -10.15 -2.32
N TYR A 294 -33.99 -8.98 -1.72
CA TYR A 294 -35.28 -8.29 -1.69
C TYR A 294 -35.06 -6.77 -1.58
N ASP A 295 -36.10 -5.96 -1.80
CA ASP A 295 -36.01 -4.50 -1.74
C ASP A 295 -35.59 -4.01 -0.35
N LEU A 296 -34.31 -3.66 -0.20
CA LEU A 296 -33.74 -3.16 1.04
C LEU A 296 -33.13 -1.78 0.83
N SER A 297 -33.45 -0.84 1.72
CA SER A 297 -32.74 0.43 1.80
C SER A 297 -31.42 0.22 2.54
N HIS A 298 -30.29 0.60 1.95
CA HIS A 298 -28.95 0.42 2.53
C HIS A 298 -28.81 1.01 3.95
N PHE A 299 -29.57 2.07 4.27
CA PHE A 299 -29.73 2.62 5.63
C PHE A 299 -30.18 1.62 6.71
N ALA A 300 -30.69 0.44 6.34
CA ALA A 300 -30.99 -0.65 7.26
C ALA A 300 -29.74 -1.46 7.66
N VAL A 301 -28.67 -1.42 6.86
CA VAL A 301 -27.41 -2.15 7.04
C VAL A 301 -26.28 -1.20 7.47
N HIS A 302 -26.15 -0.03 6.82
CA HIS A 302 -25.14 0.99 7.12
C HIS A 302 -25.67 2.41 7.01
N PHE A 303 -25.26 3.29 7.92
CA PHE A 303 -25.59 4.70 7.89
C PHE A 303 -24.63 5.48 6.98
N SER A 304 -24.81 5.32 5.66
CA SER A 304 -23.92 5.91 4.64
C SER A 304 -24.56 7.04 3.78
N PRO A 305 -25.04 8.16 4.37
CA PRO A 305 -25.54 9.31 3.59
C PRO A 305 -24.53 9.96 2.63
N ILE A 306 -23.22 9.70 2.76
CA ILE A 306 -22.18 10.36 1.95
C ILE A 306 -22.33 10.08 0.45
N TYR A 307 -22.93 8.95 0.06
CA TYR A 307 -23.08 8.57 -1.35
C TYR A 307 -23.87 9.58 -2.19
N TYR A 308 -24.80 10.33 -1.61
CA TYR A 308 -25.50 11.42 -2.30
C TYR A 308 -24.58 12.57 -2.77
N VAL A 309 -23.36 12.69 -2.22
CA VAL A 309 -22.34 13.64 -2.69
C VAL A 309 -21.76 13.24 -4.06
N LEU A 310 -21.75 11.94 -4.38
CA LEU A 310 -21.21 11.42 -5.64
C LEU A 310 -22.29 11.24 -6.72
N ALA A 311 -23.57 11.20 -6.34
CA ALA A 311 -24.70 11.06 -7.25
C ALA A 311 -24.66 12.02 -8.48
N PRO A 312 -24.25 13.31 -8.38
CA PRO A 312 -24.14 14.17 -9.55
C PRO A 312 -23.05 13.78 -10.54
N VAL A 313 -22.02 13.04 -10.11
CA VAL A 313 -20.96 12.51 -10.97
C VAL A 313 -21.43 11.22 -11.65
N TYR A 314 -22.05 10.31 -10.88
CA TYR A 314 -22.61 9.08 -11.42
C TYR A 314 -23.77 9.34 -12.40
N PHE A 315 -24.62 10.35 -12.14
CA PHE A 315 -25.66 10.78 -13.09
C PHE A 315 -25.12 11.20 -14.46
N LEU A 316 -23.91 11.77 -14.52
CA LEU A 316 -23.27 12.16 -15.78
C LEU A 316 -22.59 10.97 -16.49
N PHE A 317 -22.21 9.94 -15.73
CA PHE A 317 -21.46 8.77 -16.21
C PHE A 317 -21.89 7.50 -15.45
N PRO A 318 -23.09 6.95 -15.73
CA PRO A 318 -23.70 5.89 -14.90
C PRO A 318 -23.11 4.50 -15.21
N SER A 319 -21.91 4.23 -14.69
CA SER A 319 -21.23 2.94 -14.84
C SER A 319 -20.38 2.56 -13.60
N PRO A 320 -20.03 1.28 -13.42
CA PRO A 320 -19.19 0.83 -12.31
C PRO A 320 -17.79 1.48 -12.33
N GLU A 321 -17.22 1.73 -13.52
CA GLU A 321 -15.90 2.37 -13.67
C GLU A 321 -15.87 3.80 -13.12
N THR A 322 -17.00 4.53 -13.19
CA THR A 322 -17.12 5.85 -12.57
C THR A 322 -16.94 5.74 -11.06
N LEU A 323 -17.53 4.74 -10.41
CA LEU A 323 -17.39 4.51 -8.97
C LEU A 323 -15.94 4.16 -8.61
N LEU A 324 -15.33 3.21 -9.32
CA LEU A 324 -13.93 2.80 -9.12
C LEU A 324 -12.95 3.97 -9.32
N THR A 325 -13.14 4.76 -10.38
CA THR A 325 -12.36 5.99 -10.65
C THR A 325 -12.52 7.02 -9.53
N CYS A 326 -13.77 7.26 -9.10
CA CYS A 326 -14.05 8.23 -8.05
C CYS A 326 -13.47 7.81 -6.71
N GLN A 327 -13.50 6.52 -6.36
CA GLN A 327 -12.84 5.98 -5.17
C GLN A 327 -11.32 6.26 -5.19
N ALA A 328 -10.62 5.95 -6.28
CA ALA A 328 -9.18 6.18 -6.39
C ALA A 328 -8.84 7.70 -6.30
N VAL A 329 -9.64 8.56 -6.94
CA VAL A 329 -9.49 10.02 -6.87
C VAL A 329 -9.76 10.56 -5.45
N LEU A 330 -10.81 10.10 -4.77
CA LEU A 330 -11.12 10.46 -3.39
C LEU A 330 -9.98 10.06 -2.46
N ALA A 331 -9.57 8.80 -2.48
CA ALA A 331 -8.50 8.26 -1.63
C ALA A 331 -7.19 9.04 -1.78
N VAL A 332 -6.73 9.32 -3.01
CA VAL A 332 -5.48 10.07 -3.22
C VAL A 332 -5.61 11.56 -2.85
N SER A 333 -6.79 12.18 -3.00
CA SER A 333 -6.96 13.63 -2.82
C SER A 333 -6.63 14.18 -1.42
N GLY A 334 -6.59 13.34 -0.38
CA GLY A 334 -6.12 13.72 0.96
C GLY A 334 -4.66 14.20 1.02
N PHE A 335 -3.87 14.00 -0.04
CA PHE A 335 -2.54 14.61 -0.17
C PHE A 335 -2.59 16.15 -0.09
N ILE A 336 -3.68 16.77 -0.54
CA ILE A 336 -3.85 18.23 -0.61
C ILE A 336 -3.87 18.86 0.80
N PRO A 337 -4.80 18.49 1.71
CA PRO A 337 -4.77 19.00 3.08
C PRO A 337 -3.49 18.58 3.82
N LEU A 338 -2.97 17.36 3.60
CA LEU A 338 -1.73 16.91 4.25
C LEU A 338 -0.56 17.84 3.93
N TYR A 339 -0.32 18.15 2.66
CA TYR A 339 0.71 19.09 2.24
C TYR A 339 0.53 20.45 2.94
N LEU A 340 -0.69 20.97 2.99
CA LEU A 340 -0.98 22.25 3.66
C LEU A 340 -0.76 22.21 5.19
N ILE A 341 -0.93 21.05 5.83
CA ILE A 341 -0.57 20.83 7.25
C ILE A 341 0.96 20.84 7.42
N THR A 342 1.75 20.15 6.58
CA THR A 342 3.23 20.17 6.70
C THR A 342 3.77 21.60 6.58
N ARG A 343 3.18 22.43 5.70
CA ARG A 343 3.52 23.86 5.58
C ARG A 343 3.28 24.63 6.89
N LYS A 344 2.17 24.37 7.59
CA LYS A 344 1.88 25.00 8.89
C LYS A 344 2.89 24.57 9.97
N TYR A 345 3.33 23.31 9.94
CA TYR A 345 4.40 22.80 10.83
C TYR A 345 5.82 23.28 10.46
N GLY A 346 5.97 24.19 9.48
CA GLY A 346 7.25 24.80 9.14
C GLY A 346 8.21 23.90 8.37
N PHE A 347 7.72 22.80 7.78
CA PHE A 347 8.54 21.93 6.94
C PHE A 347 9.02 22.70 5.71
N SER A 348 10.27 22.46 5.29
CA SER A 348 10.81 23.02 4.04
C SER A 348 9.99 22.53 2.83
N ASN A 349 10.15 23.17 1.66
CA ASN A 349 9.46 22.74 0.43
C ASN A 349 9.74 21.25 0.13
N VAL A 350 10.99 20.84 0.36
CA VAL A 350 11.47 19.47 0.18
C VAL A 350 10.86 18.50 1.19
N LEU A 351 10.82 18.86 2.48
CA LEU A 351 10.27 17.99 3.53
C LEU A 351 8.74 17.90 3.44
N SER A 352 8.08 18.99 3.01
CA SER A 352 6.64 18.98 2.69
C SER A 352 6.34 18.07 1.49
N PHE A 353 7.15 18.17 0.44
CA PHE A 353 7.06 17.31 -0.74
C PHE A 353 7.22 15.83 -0.37
N LEU A 354 8.34 15.47 0.27
CA LEU A 354 8.64 14.09 0.67
C LEU A 354 7.57 13.51 1.61
N PHE A 355 7.18 14.23 2.67
CA PHE A 355 6.12 13.74 3.57
C PHE A 355 4.75 13.61 2.88
N THR A 356 4.48 14.37 1.82
CA THR A 356 3.25 14.20 1.04
C THR A 356 3.31 12.97 0.13
N LEU A 357 4.50 12.59 -0.36
CA LEU A 357 4.69 11.31 -1.08
C LEU A 357 4.47 10.09 -0.18
N VAL A 358 4.72 10.17 1.13
CA VAL A 358 4.37 9.10 2.11
C VAL A 358 2.87 8.76 2.08
N TYR A 359 2.01 9.75 1.82
CA TYR A 359 0.57 9.54 1.66
C TYR A 359 0.22 9.03 0.26
N ILE A 360 0.78 9.64 -0.79
CA ILE A 360 0.49 9.26 -2.19
C ILE A 360 0.89 7.81 -2.48
N PHE A 361 2.00 7.35 -1.89
CA PHE A 361 2.46 5.95 -1.95
C PHE A 361 2.10 5.16 -0.67
N SER A 362 1.00 5.51 0.02
CA SER A 362 0.53 4.73 1.17
C SER A 362 -0.28 3.53 0.69
N VAL A 363 0.29 2.33 0.81
CA VAL A 363 -0.41 1.02 0.66
C VAL A 363 -1.77 1.07 1.36
N SER A 364 -1.78 1.49 2.62
CA SER A 364 -2.95 1.60 3.51
C SER A 364 -4.01 2.63 3.08
N VAL A 365 -3.80 3.36 1.98
CA VAL A 365 -4.76 4.30 1.37
C VAL A 365 -5.05 3.91 -0.09
N MET A 366 -4.10 3.28 -0.79
CA MET A 366 -4.26 2.88 -2.20
C MET A 366 -4.79 1.45 -2.36
N SER A 367 -4.18 0.48 -1.68
CA SER A 367 -4.54 -0.95 -1.79
C SER A 367 -6.00 -1.27 -1.45
N PRO A 368 -6.65 -0.61 -0.46
CA PRO A 368 -8.09 -0.77 -0.20
C PRO A 368 -9.01 -0.54 -1.40
N CYS A 369 -8.55 0.20 -2.41
CA CYS A 369 -9.33 0.43 -3.62
C CYS A 369 -9.50 -0.84 -4.48
N TYR A 370 -8.65 -1.86 -4.30
CA TYR A 370 -8.72 -3.12 -5.05
C TYR A 370 -9.74 -4.11 -4.51
N TYR A 371 -10.19 -3.98 -3.25
CA TYR A 371 -11.21 -4.85 -2.71
C TYR A 371 -12.51 -4.65 -3.50
N GLU A 372 -13.14 -3.47 -3.41
CA GLU A 372 -14.06 -2.87 -4.40
C GLU A 372 -14.54 -1.49 -3.91
N PHE A 373 -15.52 -0.85 -4.56
CA PHE A 373 -16.03 0.47 -4.18
C PHE A 373 -16.65 0.50 -2.78
N HIS A 374 -16.35 1.52 -1.95
CA HIS A 374 -16.82 1.65 -0.57
C HIS A 374 -17.02 3.10 -0.11
N GLU A 375 -17.92 3.33 0.86
CA GLU A 375 -18.06 4.64 1.53
C GLU A 375 -16.78 5.03 2.27
N ASN A 376 -16.03 4.05 2.80
CA ASN A 376 -14.81 4.30 3.54
C ASN A 376 -13.74 5.06 2.72
N ALA A 377 -13.80 5.03 1.38
CA ALA A 377 -12.91 5.82 0.51
C ALA A 377 -13.09 7.35 0.64
N PHE A 378 -14.18 7.82 1.27
CA PHE A 378 -14.35 9.23 1.64
C PHE A 378 -13.58 9.60 2.93
N LEU A 379 -13.21 8.64 3.78
CA LEU A 379 -12.52 8.91 5.04
C LEU A 379 -11.15 9.61 4.87
N PRO A 380 -10.27 9.20 3.94
CA PRO A 380 -8.94 9.79 3.83
C PRO A 380 -8.92 11.30 3.54
N PRO A 381 -9.64 11.83 2.52
CA PRO A 381 -9.69 13.27 2.31
C PRO A 381 -10.46 13.99 3.42
N LEU A 382 -11.60 13.45 3.89
CA LEU A 382 -12.43 14.14 4.88
C LEU A 382 -11.75 14.24 6.26
N LEU A 383 -11.11 13.17 6.74
CA LEU A 383 -10.33 13.20 7.99
C LEU A 383 -9.10 14.11 7.86
N MET A 384 -8.39 14.09 6.73
CA MET A 384 -7.22 14.95 6.55
C MET A 384 -7.62 16.43 6.41
N TRP A 385 -8.76 16.75 5.79
CA TRP A 385 -9.35 18.10 5.82
C TRP A 385 -9.86 18.48 7.23
N PHE A 386 -10.40 17.55 8.01
CA PHE A 386 -10.76 17.79 9.41
C PHE A 386 -9.52 18.14 10.26
N PHE A 387 -8.42 17.40 10.10
CA PHE A 387 -7.12 17.72 10.71
C PHE A 387 -6.57 19.08 10.25
N TYR A 388 -6.71 19.42 8.96
CA TYR A 388 -6.33 20.74 8.46
C TYR A 388 -7.17 21.86 9.10
N ALA A 389 -8.49 21.67 9.23
CA ALA A 389 -9.38 22.62 9.88
C ALA A 389 -9.07 22.81 11.37
N ILE A 390 -8.78 21.70 12.08
CA ILE A 390 -8.29 21.67 13.47
C ILE A 390 -7.01 22.50 13.61
N GLU A 391 -6.00 22.22 12.78
CA GLU A 391 -4.73 22.93 12.86
C GLU A 391 -4.80 24.37 12.35
N LYS A 392 -5.74 24.71 11.47
CA LYS A 392 -6.08 26.11 11.14
C LYS A 392 -6.93 26.81 12.19
N GLU A 393 -7.38 26.09 13.22
CA GLU A 393 -8.32 26.55 14.26
C GLU A 393 -9.63 27.13 13.70
N ASN A 394 -9.98 26.73 12.46
CA ASN A 394 -11.18 27.18 11.77
C ASN A 394 -12.37 26.32 12.21
N LYS A 395 -13.05 26.81 13.25
CA LYS A 395 -14.20 26.16 13.90
C LYS A 395 -15.33 25.80 12.93
N ILE A 396 -15.57 26.61 11.90
CA ILE A 396 -16.62 26.34 10.91
C ILE A 396 -16.23 25.10 10.10
N LEU A 397 -15.01 25.09 9.53
CA LEU A 397 -14.51 23.92 8.79
C LEU A 397 -14.38 22.68 9.69
N MET A 398 -14.01 22.85 10.97
CA MET A 398 -13.98 21.74 11.93
C MET A 398 -15.35 21.07 12.05
N TYR A 399 -16.42 21.83 12.21
CA TYR A 399 -17.77 21.27 12.33
C TYR A 399 -18.33 20.75 10.99
N VAL A 400 -17.98 21.39 9.86
CA VAL A 400 -18.35 20.88 8.52
C VAL A 400 -17.71 19.52 8.26
N PHE A 401 -16.39 19.39 8.43
CA PHE A 401 -15.73 18.09 8.21
C PHE A 401 -16.06 17.06 9.30
N MET A 402 -16.36 17.48 10.54
CA MET A 402 -16.93 16.59 11.55
C MET A 402 -18.24 15.97 11.05
N VAL A 403 -19.18 16.77 10.54
CA VAL A 403 -20.47 16.26 10.02
C VAL A 403 -20.26 15.38 8.78
N LEU A 404 -19.41 15.79 7.83
CA LEU A 404 -19.14 15.00 6.62
C LEU A 404 -18.53 13.63 6.94
N VAL A 405 -17.62 13.51 7.92
CA VAL A 405 -17.09 12.21 8.35
C VAL A 405 -18.17 11.34 9.01
N LEU A 406 -19.10 11.95 9.77
CA LEU A 406 -20.24 11.23 10.38
C LEU A 406 -21.36 10.87 9.40
N MET A 407 -21.30 11.37 8.15
CA MET A 407 -22.15 10.92 7.05
C MET A 407 -21.53 9.76 6.27
N VAL A 408 -20.27 9.37 6.54
CA VAL A 408 -19.62 8.30 5.79
C VAL A 408 -20.22 6.94 6.14
N LYS A 409 -20.15 6.54 7.41
CA LYS A 409 -20.61 5.26 7.95
C LYS A 409 -20.81 5.39 9.46
N GLU A 410 -21.60 4.52 10.10
CA GLU A 410 -21.87 4.59 11.55
C GLU A 410 -20.61 4.41 12.43
N ASP A 411 -19.63 3.61 11.98
CA ASP A 411 -18.39 3.35 12.72
C ASP A 411 -17.39 4.52 12.65
N ALA A 412 -17.51 5.40 11.66
CA ALA A 412 -16.67 6.59 11.49
C ALA A 412 -16.75 7.56 12.69
N ALA A 413 -17.81 7.45 13.49
CA ALA A 413 -17.94 8.08 14.79
C ALA A 413 -16.75 7.79 15.73
N LEU A 414 -16.12 6.62 15.65
CA LEU A 414 -14.96 6.29 16.50
C LEU A 414 -13.75 7.19 16.20
N TYR A 415 -13.46 7.47 14.93
CA TYR A 415 -12.40 8.42 14.55
C TYR A 415 -12.69 9.80 15.15
N VAL A 416 -13.91 10.30 14.97
CA VAL A 416 -14.30 11.65 15.39
C VAL A 416 -14.32 11.79 16.93
N MET A 417 -14.79 10.78 17.66
CA MET A 417 -14.67 10.72 19.13
C MET A 417 -13.21 10.74 19.58
N CYS A 418 -12.36 9.92 18.96
CA CYS A 418 -10.92 9.88 19.27
C CYS A 418 -10.22 11.22 18.99
N ILE A 419 -10.60 11.91 17.92
CA ILE A 419 -10.11 13.27 17.60
C ILE A 419 -10.62 14.29 18.64
N GLY A 420 -11.86 14.18 19.10
CA GLY A 420 -12.41 14.98 20.19
C GLY A 420 -11.63 14.80 21.51
N LEU A 421 -11.29 13.55 21.87
CA LEU A 421 -10.45 13.23 23.03
C LEU A 421 -9.02 13.76 22.86
N TYR A 422 -8.40 13.58 21.69
CA TYR A 422 -7.10 14.17 21.36
C TYR A 422 -7.09 15.68 21.63
N LEU A 423 -8.09 16.43 21.14
CA LEU A 423 -8.22 17.86 21.40
C LEU A 423 -8.38 18.16 22.90
N LEU A 424 -9.36 17.52 23.56
CA LEU A 424 -9.67 17.70 24.97
C LEU A 424 -8.43 17.53 25.88
N PHE A 425 -7.63 16.49 25.64
CA PHE A 425 -6.44 16.21 26.43
C PHE A 425 -5.16 16.90 25.95
N SER A 426 -5.08 17.35 24.68
CA SER A 426 -3.92 18.10 24.17
C SER A 426 -3.74 19.50 24.77
N GLY A 427 -4.80 20.08 25.33
CA GLY A 427 -4.83 21.48 25.75
C GLY A 427 -5.20 22.46 24.63
N LYS A 428 -4.98 22.13 23.35
CA LYS A 428 -5.52 22.89 22.22
C LYS A 428 -7.04 22.75 22.19
N ASN A 429 -7.77 23.87 22.08
CA ASN A 429 -9.20 23.89 21.78
C ASN A 429 -10.10 22.96 22.65
N ARG A 430 -9.77 22.77 23.94
CA ARG A 430 -10.46 21.83 24.85
C ARG A 430 -11.99 21.85 24.79
N LYS A 431 -12.60 23.04 24.78
CA LYS A 431 -14.06 23.21 24.66
C LYS A 431 -14.61 22.56 23.39
N HIS A 432 -13.94 22.75 22.25
CA HIS A 432 -14.35 22.15 20.99
C HIS A 432 -14.09 20.64 20.97
N GLY A 433 -13.00 20.15 21.59
CA GLY A 433 -12.76 18.72 21.78
C GLY A 433 -13.88 18.02 22.56
N ALA A 434 -14.33 18.61 23.67
CA ALA A 434 -15.48 18.12 24.44
C ALA A 434 -16.80 18.17 23.63
N ILE A 435 -17.06 19.26 22.89
CA ILE A 435 -18.25 19.36 22.04
C ILE A 435 -18.24 18.28 20.95
N ILE A 436 -17.12 18.09 20.26
CA ILE A 436 -16.95 17.06 19.21
C ILE A 436 -17.21 15.67 19.80
N PHE A 437 -16.54 15.33 20.91
CA PHE A 437 -16.70 14.03 21.56
C PHE A 437 -18.15 13.76 21.99
N CYS A 438 -18.78 14.69 22.73
CA CYS A 438 -20.14 14.50 23.23
C CYS A 438 -21.20 14.53 22.12
N ALA A 439 -21.05 15.39 21.11
CA ALA A 439 -21.97 15.44 19.97
C ALA A 439 -21.89 14.16 19.13
N THR A 440 -20.68 13.68 18.84
CA THR A 440 -20.51 12.42 18.11
C THR A 440 -20.98 11.21 18.92
N ALA A 441 -20.71 11.14 20.22
CA ALA A 441 -21.23 10.06 21.06
C ALA A 441 -22.77 10.03 21.07
N ALA A 442 -23.42 11.20 21.09
CA ALA A 442 -24.87 11.30 20.96
C ALA A 442 -25.36 10.86 19.57
N VAL A 443 -24.72 11.30 18.48
CA VAL A 443 -25.05 10.88 17.11
C VAL A 443 -24.90 9.37 16.96
N PHE A 444 -23.79 8.78 17.40
CA PHE A 444 -23.53 7.34 17.35
C PHE A 444 -24.62 6.53 18.05
N VAL A 445 -24.95 6.89 19.30
CA VAL A 445 -26.02 6.20 20.05
C VAL A 445 -27.39 6.33 19.37
N ASN A 446 -27.71 7.49 18.76
CA ASN A 446 -28.96 7.66 18.03
C ASN A 446 -28.98 6.86 16.71
N VAL A 447 -27.89 6.85 15.94
CA VAL A 447 -27.77 6.07 14.70
C VAL A 447 -27.91 4.58 15.00
N LEU A 448 -27.20 4.05 16.00
CA LEU A 448 -27.33 2.64 16.38
C LEU A 448 -28.76 2.30 16.88
N ALA A 449 -29.42 3.21 17.59
CA ALA A 449 -30.81 3.02 18.02
C ALA A 449 -31.81 3.06 16.86
N LEU A 450 -31.54 3.83 15.80
CA LEU A 450 -32.33 3.82 14.56
C LEU A 450 -32.10 2.53 13.77
N MET A 451 -30.85 2.13 13.55
CA MET A 451 -30.50 0.87 12.87
C MET A 451 -31.08 -0.34 13.60
N SER A 452 -31.01 -0.38 14.94
CA SER A 452 -31.59 -1.45 15.77
C SER A 452 -33.13 -1.47 15.82
N LYS A 453 -33.80 -0.44 15.31
CA LYS A 453 -35.27 -0.33 15.27
C LYS A 453 -35.86 -0.52 13.87
N TYR A 454 -35.11 -0.14 12.84
CA TYR A 454 -35.59 -0.05 11.45
C TYR A 454 -34.73 -0.85 10.45
N GLY A 455 -33.73 -1.59 10.93
CA GLY A 455 -32.81 -2.39 10.10
C GLY A 455 -32.19 -3.54 10.91
N GLU A 456 -30.98 -3.96 10.50
CA GLU A 456 -30.28 -5.13 11.09
C GLU A 456 -29.51 -4.80 12.37
N GLY A 457 -29.48 -3.53 12.79
CA GLY A 457 -28.74 -3.08 13.97
C GLY A 457 -27.22 -3.03 13.76
N ALA A 458 -26.49 -2.94 14.87
CA ALA A 458 -25.02 -3.00 14.84
C ALA A 458 -24.56 -4.46 14.80
N MET A 459 -23.73 -4.84 13.84
CA MET A 459 -23.14 -6.19 13.76
C MET A 459 -22.01 -6.41 14.79
N THR A 460 -22.16 -5.89 16.02
CA THR A 460 -21.14 -5.92 17.08
C THR A 460 -20.62 -7.34 17.34
N ASN A 461 -21.49 -8.35 17.29
CA ASN A 461 -21.17 -9.75 17.55
C ASN A 461 -20.21 -10.33 16.49
N ARG A 462 -20.37 -9.92 15.22
CA ARG A 462 -19.50 -10.28 14.07
C ARG A 462 -18.12 -9.61 14.19
N THR A 463 -18.06 -8.37 14.67
CA THR A 463 -16.81 -7.59 14.75
C THR A 463 -16.02 -7.83 16.04
N PHE A 464 -16.71 -7.99 17.17
CA PHE A 464 -16.13 -7.97 18.51
C PHE A 464 -16.61 -9.12 19.42
N GLY A 465 -17.21 -10.18 18.86
CA GLY A 465 -17.59 -11.38 19.63
C GLY A 465 -16.41 -12.02 20.39
N ASN A 466 -15.18 -11.84 19.89
CA ASN A 466 -13.93 -12.22 20.55
C ASN A 466 -13.58 -11.39 21.81
N LEU A 467 -14.37 -10.36 22.13
CA LEU A 467 -14.26 -9.52 23.34
C LEU A 467 -15.53 -9.58 24.20
N MET A 468 -16.45 -10.51 23.91
CA MET A 468 -17.76 -10.65 24.54
C MET A 468 -17.94 -12.07 25.08
N ARG A 469 -18.48 -12.20 26.29
CA ARG A 469 -18.75 -13.50 26.94
C ARG A 469 -20.13 -14.05 26.56
N ASN A 470 -21.09 -13.17 26.31
CA ASN A 470 -22.38 -13.50 25.70
C ASN A 470 -22.34 -13.00 24.24
N TYR A 471 -22.73 -13.83 23.27
CA TYR A 471 -22.64 -13.43 21.86
C TYR A 471 -23.56 -12.24 21.52
N ASP A 472 -24.74 -12.16 22.13
CA ASP A 472 -25.75 -11.12 21.83
C ASP A 472 -25.60 -9.82 22.65
N SER A 473 -24.44 -9.59 23.27
CA SER A 473 -24.16 -8.38 24.04
C SER A 473 -23.77 -7.19 23.15
N GLY A 474 -24.18 -5.97 23.53
CA GLY A 474 -23.77 -4.74 22.84
C GLY A 474 -22.35 -4.27 23.20
N PHE A 475 -21.90 -3.20 22.52
CA PHE A 475 -20.58 -2.55 22.71
C PHE A 475 -20.19 -2.27 24.18
N GLY A 476 -21.16 -2.12 25.09
CA GLY A 476 -20.89 -1.98 26.53
C GLY A 476 -20.12 -3.15 27.14
N GLU A 477 -20.28 -4.37 26.62
CA GLU A 477 -19.49 -5.52 27.07
C GLU A 477 -18.07 -5.52 26.49
N VAL A 478 -17.90 -5.12 25.23
CA VAL A 478 -16.57 -4.91 24.61
C VAL A 478 -15.74 -3.91 25.41
N ILE A 479 -16.34 -2.77 25.77
CA ILE A 479 -15.72 -1.73 26.61
C ILE A 479 -15.41 -2.27 28.01
N LYS A 480 -16.33 -3.04 28.61
CA LYS A 480 -16.11 -3.69 29.91
C LYS A 480 -14.92 -4.65 29.86
N THR A 481 -14.85 -5.55 28.87
CA THR A 481 -13.75 -6.50 28.69
C THR A 481 -12.41 -5.79 28.54
N ALA A 482 -12.32 -4.73 27.72
CA ALA A 482 -11.09 -3.95 27.55
C ALA A 482 -10.60 -3.28 28.85
N ILE A 483 -11.52 -2.91 29.76
CA ILE A 483 -11.19 -2.30 31.06
C ILE A 483 -10.89 -3.37 32.14
N THR A 484 -11.70 -4.43 32.24
CA THR A 484 -11.58 -5.42 33.32
C THR A 484 -10.60 -6.55 33.02
N ASN A 485 -10.27 -6.79 31.75
CA ASN A 485 -9.26 -7.77 31.34
C ASN A 485 -8.38 -7.21 30.20
N PRO A 486 -7.54 -6.19 30.50
CA PRO A 486 -6.71 -5.53 29.48
C PRO A 486 -5.67 -6.48 28.86
N MET A 487 -5.21 -7.51 29.59
CA MET A 487 -4.28 -8.49 29.02
C MET A 487 -4.97 -9.35 27.94
N TYR A 488 -6.22 -9.76 28.13
CA TYR A 488 -6.99 -10.45 27.10
C TYR A 488 -7.26 -9.54 25.89
N PHE A 489 -7.56 -8.25 26.10
CA PHE A 489 -7.69 -7.29 24.99
C PHE A 489 -6.38 -7.15 24.18
N ILE A 490 -5.23 -7.04 24.86
CA ILE A 490 -3.91 -7.03 24.20
C ILE A 490 -3.65 -8.36 23.48
N ASN A 491 -4.04 -9.48 24.07
CA ASN A 491 -3.94 -10.80 23.46
C ASN A 491 -4.76 -10.88 22.15
N GLN A 492 -6.00 -10.38 22.14
CA GLN A 492 -6.84 -10.29 20.94
C GLN A 492 -6.27 -9.38 19.83
N CYS A 493 -5.34 -8.47 20.15
CA CYS A 493 -4.70 -7.60 19.15
C CYS A 493 -3.70 -8.35 18.24
N PHE A 494 -3.16 -9.49 18.67
CA PHE A 494 -2.10 -10.23 17.96
C PHE A 494 -2.14 -11.75 18.20
N LEU A 495 -2.17 -12.16 19.46
CA LEU A 495 -1.93 -13.53 19.94
C LEU A 495 -3.24 -14.34 20.02
N THR A 496 -3.93 -14.52 18.90
CA THR A 496 -5.29 -15.11 18.84
C THR A 496 -5.39 -16.61 19.21
N GLY A 497 -4.31 -17.24 19.67
CA GLY A 497 -4.23 -18.68 19.95
C GLY A 497 -4.09 -19.54 18.69
N ASP A 498 -3.59 -18.92 17.62
CA ASP A 498 -3.64 -19.38 16.23
C ASP A 498 -2.44 -18.74 15.53
N GLU A 499 -1.52 -19.56 14.99
CA GLU A 499 -0.21 -19.08 14.52
C GLU A 499 -0.32 -18.31 13.18
N ASP A 500 -1.19 -18.74 12.28
CA ASP A 500 -1.45 -18.07 11.01
C ASP A 500 -2.09 -16.69 11.21
N LYS A 501 -3.07 -16.59 12.12
CA LYS A 501 -3.67 -15.29 12.47
C LYS A 501 -2.69 -14.38 13.20
N PHE A 502 -1.78 -14.91 14.02
CA PHE A 502 -0.68 -14.11 14.59
C PHE A 502 0.23 -13.58 13.48
N TYR A 503 0.59 -14.41 12.49
CA TYR A 503 1.37 -14.00 11.33
C TYR A 503 0.65 -12.90 10.51
N GLU A 504 -0.62 -13.08 10.17
CA GLU A 504 -1.45 -12.07 9.48
C GLU A 504 -1.44 -10.73 10.25
N LYS A 505 -1.70 -10.75 11.57
CA LYS A 505 -1.74 -9.55 12.41
C LYS A 505 -0.38 -8.84 12.47
N ILE A 506 0.74 -9.58 12.49
CA ILE A 506 2.10 -9.02 12.51
C ILE A 506 2.50 -8.45 11.15
N VAL A 507 2.20 -9.14 10.04
CA VAL A 507 2.42 -8.60 8.68
C VAL A 507 1.58 -7.35 8.47
N PHE A 508 0.29 -7.38 8.79
CA PHE A 508 -0.60 -6.24 8.74
C PHE A 508 -0.06 -5.03 9.54
N PHE A 509 0.29 -5.24 10.82
CA PHE A 509 0.87 -4.21 11.68
C PHE A 509 2.14 -3.61 11.07
N THR A 510 2.97 -4.43 10.44
CA THR A 510 4.23 -3.99 9.82
C THR A 510 3.97 -3.23 8.51
N VAL A 511 3.07 -3.70 7.63
CA VAL A 511 2.64 -2.96 6.42
C VAL A 511 2.09 -1.58 6.77
N MET A 512 1.28 -1.49 7.82
CA MET A 512 0.62 -0.25 8.26
C MET A 512 1.57 0.77 8.92
N LEU A 513 2.75 0.35 9.41
CA LEU A 513 3.61 1.18 10.26
C LEU A 513 5.07 1.31 9.81
N LEU A 514 5.60 0.38 9.02
CA LEU A 514 6.94 0.47 8.43
C LEU A 514 7.10 1.66 7.46
N PRO A 515 6.12 1.99 6.58
CA PRO A 515 6.14 3.24 5.80
C PRO A 515 6.24 4.51 6.68
N LEU A 516 5.70 4.42 7.91
CA LEU A 516 5.68 5.49 8.89
C LEU A 516 6.84 5.41 9.91
N LEU A 517 7.76 4.45 9.74
CA LEU A 517 8.86 4.12 10.66
C LEU A 517 8.42 4.03 12.14
N PHE A 518 7.22 3.48 12.38
CA PHE A 518 6.56 3.37 13.69
C PHE A 518 6.36 4.69 14.46
N THR A 519 6.61 5.84 13.81
CA THR A 519 6.51 7.18 14.42
C THR A 519 5.13 7.58 14.99
N PRO A 520 3.96 6.99 14.62
CA PRO A 520 2.71 7.25 15.32
C PRO A 520 2.77 6.93 16.83
N PHE A 521 3.54 5.91 17.22
CA PHE A 521 3.72 5.50 18.62
C PHE A 521 4.81 6.30 19.34
N ILE A 522 5.79 6.84 18.61
CA ILE A 522 6.93 7.61 19.16
C ILE A 522 6.49 9.05 19.46
N THR A 523 5.74 9.22 20.55
CA THR A 523 5.11 10.50 20.90
C THR A 523 5.61 11.16 22.18
N LYS A 524 5.92 12.47 22.11
CA LYS A 524 6.17 13.31 23.29
C LYS A 524 4.89 13.68 24.07
N LYS A 525 3.69 13.43 23.52
CA LYS A 525 2.41 13.93 24.04
C LYS A 525 1.38 12.81 24.08
N LYS A 526 1.11 12.26 25.27
CA LYS A 526 0.21 11.11 25.48
C LYS A 526 -1.19 11.28 24.85
N SER A 527 -1.71 12.50 24.74
CA SER A 527 -2.99 12.77 24.06
C SER A 527 -3.02 12.41 22.57
N ARG A 528 -1.87 12.28 21.90
CA ARG A 528 -1.81 11.80 20.51
C ARG A 528 -2.12 10.31 20.38
N LEU A 529 -2.03 9.52 21.46
CA LEU A 529 -2.35 8.10 21.42
C LEU A 529 -3.83 7.85 21.10
N PHE A 530 -4.73 8.81 21.38
CA PHE A 530 -6.12 8.73 20.92
C PHE A 530 -6.23 8.63 19.39
N LEU A 531 -5.31 9.21 18.62
CA LEU A 531 -5.28 9.09 17.15
C LEU A 531 -4.89 7.67 16.68
N VAL A 532 -4.32 6.85 17.56
CA VAL A 532 -3.92 5.46 17.30
C VAL A 532 -4.98 4.46 17.81
N VAL A 533 -5.88 4.88 18.71
CA VAL A 533 -6.98 4.03 19.23
C VAL A 533 -7.84 3.41 18.12
N PRO A 534 -8.26 4.11 17.05
CA PRO A 534 -9.04 3.50 15.98
C PRO A 534 -8.32 2.34 15.28
N PHE A 535 -7.00 2.41 15.07
CA PHE A 535 -6.20 1.32 14.51
C PHE A 535 -6.17 0.09 15.43
N ILE A 536 -6.00 0.32 16.74
CA ILE A 536 -5.99 -0.74 17.75
C ILE A 536 -7.37 -1.40 17.86
N VAL A 537 -8.44 -0.61 17.90
CA VAL A 537 -9.81 -1.12 18.11
C VAL A 537 -10.39 -1.73 16.84
N MET A 538 -10.42 -0.99 15.73
CA MET A 538 -11.11 -1.43 14.51
C MET A 538 -10.35 -2.53 13.78
N ASN A 539 -9.01 -2.45 13.71
CA ASN A 539 -8.22 -3.42 12.98
C ASN A 539 -7.68 -4.53 13.89
N LEU A 540 -6.84 -4.19 14.89
CA LEU A 540 -6.09 -5.19 15.64
C LEU A 540 -6.97 -6.03 16.59
N ALA A 541 -7.75 -5.39 17.46
CA ALA A 541 -8.56 -6.08 18.48
C ALA A 541 -9.84 -6.73 17.95
N SER A 542 -10.24 -6.39 16.71
CA SER A 542 -11.39 -6.99 16.03
C SER A 542 -11.15 -8.46 15.70
N GLY A 543 -12.17 -9.28 16.00
CA GLY A 543 -12.22 -10.70 15.66
C GLY A 543 -12.70 -10.97 14.23
N TYR A 544 -13.11 -9.95 13.48
CA TYR A 544 -13.53 -10.08 12.09
C TYR A 544 -12.30 -10.22 11.16
N PRO A 545 -12.14 -11.31 10.38
CA PRO A 545 -10.88 -11.61 9.69
C PRO A 545 -10.36 -10.49 8.78
N TYR A 546 -11.26 -9.88 8.02
CA TYR A 546 -10.94 -8.84 7.04
C TYR A 546 -10.55 -7.49 7.68
N ALA A 547 -10.81 -7.29 8.97
CA ALA A 547 -10.48 -6.06 9.67
C ALA A 547 -8.96 -5.83 9.79
N SER A 548 -8.16 -6.89 9.67
CA SER A 548 -6.68 -6.84 9.66
C SER A 548 -6.08 -7.17 8.29
N LYS A 549 -6.78 -6.83 7.20
CA LYS A 549 -6.24 -6.89 5.83
C LYS A 549 -6.05 -5.46 5.31
N PHE A 550 -4.85 -5.17 4.80
CA PHE A 550 -4.44 -3.79 4.46
C PHE A 550 -4.98 -3.33 3.11
N ASP A 551 -5.44 -4.27 2.28
CA ASP A 551 -6.08 -4.09 0.99
C ASP A 551 -7.61 -4.09 1.09
N TYR A 552 -8.16 -3.96 2.31
CA TYR A 552 -9.60 -3.88 2.59
C TYR A 552 -10.01 -2.48 3.10
N GLN A 553 -11.29 -2.15 2.92
CA GLN A 553 -11.91 -0.86 3.24
C GLN A 553 -11.75 -0.40 4.71
N TYR A 554 -11.45 -1.32 5.63
CA TYR A 554 -11.33 -1.04 7.08
C TYR A 554 -10.07 -0.25 7.49
N VAL A 555 -9.10 -0.04 6.61
CA VAL A 555 -7.89 0.75 6.93
C VAL A 555 -7.93 2.21 6.50
N PHE A 556 -8.80 2.62 5.56
CA PHE A 556 -8.83 3.99 5.02
C PHE A 556 -8.80 5.08 6.12
N GLY A 557 -9.66 4.97 7.14
CA GLY A 557 -9.70 5.94 8.24
C GLY A 557 -8.57 5.78 9.27
N THR A 558 -8.14 4.54 9.55
CA THR A 558 -7.08 4.28 10.56
C THR A 558 -5.70 4.69 10.02
N ALA A 559 -5.39 4.36 8.77
CA ALA A 559 -4.21 4.82 8.04
C ALA A 559 -4.11 6.35 8.04
N THR A 560 -5.22 7.05 7.75
CA THR A 560 -5.24 8.51 7.72
C THR A 560 -4.96 9.13 9.09
N CYS A 561 -5.51 8.54 10.17
CA CYS A 561 -5.17 8.93 11.54
C CYS A 561 -3.70 8.65 11.90
N LEU A 562 -3.14 7.52 11.44
CA LEU A 562 -1.73 7.16 11.65
C LEU A 562 -0.77 8.11 10.89
N ILE A 563 -1.05 8.44 9.62
CA ILE A 563 -0.23 9.39 8.83
C ILE A 563 -0.22 10.77 9.48
N TYR A 564 -1.37 11.25 9.97
CA TYR A 564 -1.43 12.51 10.72
C TYR A 564 -0.68 12.41 12.07
N ALA A 565 -0.82 11.31 12.82
CA ALA A 565 -0.08 11.08 14.07
C ALA A 565 1.44 11.05 13.84
N ALA A 566 1.92 10.40 12.78
CA ALA A 566 3.30 10.41 12.33
C ALA A 566 3.78 11.85 12.07
N LEU A 567 3.04 12.64 11.27
CA LEU A 567 3.40 14.02 10.94
C LEU A 567 3.61 14.87 12.20
N ILE A 568 2.64 14.84 13.13
CA ILE A 568 2.70 15.69 14.32
C ILE A 568 3.72 15.19 15.36
N ASN A 569 4.14 13.92 15.32
CA ASN A 569 5.24 13.40 16.12
C ASN A 569 6.61 13.74 15.50
N VAL A 570 6.79 13.58 14.19
CA VAL A 570 7.99 13.99 13.47
C VAL A 570 8.20 15.51 13.58
N ALA A 571 7.13 16.32 13.49
CA ALA A 571 7.22 17.76 13.68
C ALA A 571 7.56 18.22 15.12
N ASP A 572 7.52 17.34 16.11
CA ASP A 572 8.01 17.57 17.47
C ASP A 572 9.50 17.21 17.64
N MET A 573 10.15 16.62 16.62
CA MET A 573 11.58 16.26 16.60
C MET A 573 12.47 17.47 16.22
N ASP A 574 13.79 17.32 16.33
CA ASP A 574 14.72 18.37 15.90
C ASP A 574 14.92 18.40 14.36
N LYS A 575 15.53 19.48 13.87
CA LYS A 575 15.70 19.74 12.44
C LYS A 575 16.68 18.80 11.73
N LYS A 576 17.51 18.03 12.44
CA LYS A 576 18.34 16.96 11.87
C LYS A 576 17.52 15.68 11.74
N ALA A 577 16.88 15.25 12.83
CA ALA A 577 16.02 14.07 12.85
C ALA A 577 14.93 14.13 11.76
N ILE A 578 14.26 15.28 11.56
CA ILE A 578 13.27 15.45 10.49
C ILE A 578 13.88 15.30 9.09
N LYS A 579 15.13 15.76 8.87
CA LYS A 579 15.81 15.62 7.57
C LYS A 579 16.22 14.19 7.25
N GLU A 580 16.44 13.36 8.27
CA GLU A 580 16.82 11.96 8.13
C GLU A 580 15.57 11.07 8.00
N ILE A 581 14.59 11.24 8.89
CA ILE A 581 13.40 10.39 8.98
C ILE A 581 12.44 10.57 7.79
N VAL A 582 12.21 11.80 7.32
CA VAL A 582 11.19 12.04 6.26
C VAL A 582 11.58 11.43 4.89
N PRO A 583 12.83 11.53 4.39
CA PRO A 583 13.25 10.77 3.21
C PRO A 583 13.14 9.26 3.40
N LEU A 584 13.49 8.74 4.58
CA LEU A 584 13.42 7.32 4.91
C LEU A 584 11.96 6.81 4.89
N MET A 585 11.02 7.51 5.51
CA MET A 585 9.57 7.23 5.38
C MET A 585 9.11 7.24 3.93
N THR A 586 9.61 8.18 3.12
CA THR A 586 9.24 8.30 1.70
C THR A 586 9.71 7.10 0.89
N VAL A 587 10.97 6.68 1.07
CA VAL A 587 11.53 5.52 0.38
C VAL A 587 10.85 4.23 0.84
N ALA A 588 10.59 4.07 2.14
CA ALA A 588 9.81 2.94 2.67
C ALA A 588 8.41 2.88 2.03
N SER A 589 7.72 4.02 1.92
CA SER A 589 6.38 4.09 1.31
C SER A 589 6.40 3.69 -0.17
N VAL A 590 7.33 4.23 -0.97
CA VAL A 590 7.43 3.89 -2.40
C VAL A 590 7.77 2.41 -2.63
N ILE A 591 8.67 1.82 -1.84
CA ILE A 591 9.01 0.39 -1.96
C ILE A 591 7.83 -0.48 -1.47
N MET A 592 7.14 -0.10 -0.39
CA MET A 592 5.97 -0.84 0.08
C MET A 592 4.80 -0.77 -0.91
N PHE A 593 4.55 0.38 -1.53
CA PHE A 593 3.58 0.49 -2.64
C PHE A 593 4.00 -0.40 -3.83
N ALA A 594 5.28 -0.36 -4.22
CA ALA A 594 5.80 -1.22 -5.27
C ALA A 594 5.56 -2.72 -4.97
N ALA A 595 5.82 -3.15 -3.73
CA ALA A 595 5.67 -4.54 -3.31
C ALA A 595 4.23 -5.05 -3.34
N ASN A 596 3.25 -4.22 -2.97
CA ASN A 596 1.87 -4.68 -2.75
C ASN A 596 0.93 -4.37 -3.93
N ASP A 597 1.14 -3.25 -4.63
CA ASP A 597 0.19 -2.76 -5.64
C ASP A 597 0.67 -2.97 -7.10
N THR A 598 1.95 -3.23 -7.37
CA THR A 598 2.41 -3.41 -8.78
C THR A 598 1.98 -4.75 -9.38
N ASN A 599 1.73 -5.77 -8.56
CA ASN A 599 1.22 -7.06 -9.03
C ASN A 599 -0.14 -6.95 -9.73
N LYS A 600 -0.94 -5.93 -9.39
CA LYS A 600 -2.27 -5.64 -9.94
C LYS A 600 -2.23 -5.26 -11.44
N LEU A 601 -1.04 -5.02 -12.01
CA LEU A 601 -0.81 -5.06 -13.46
C LEU A 601 -1.28 -6.38 -14.12
N TYR A 602 -1.34 -7.48 -13.36
CA TYR A 602 -1.93 -8.75 -13.80
C TYR A 602 -3.34 -8.57 -14.39
N TYR A 603 -4.18 -7.71 -13.82
CA TYR A 603 -5.52 -7.44 -14.37
C TYR A 603 -5.46 -6.80 -15.76
N ALA A 604 -4.46 -5.93 -16.01
CA ALA A 604 -4.28 -5.29 -17.32
C ALA A 604 -3.72 -6.28 -18.37
N ASP A 605 -2.86 -7.22 -17.96
CA ASP A 605 -2.38 -8.31 -18.82
C ASP A 605 -3.55 -9.25 -19.22
N VAL A 606 -4.33 -9.72 -18.23
CA VAL A 606 -5.50 -10.58 -18.47
C VAL A 606 -6.58 -9.86 -19.28
N TYR A 607 -6.85 -8.58 -19.00
CA TYR A 607 -7.80 -7.78 -19.78
C TYR A 607 -7.39 -7.68 -21.25
N LYS A 608 -6.09 -7.50 -21.52
CA LYS A 608 -5.55 -7.46 -22.88
C LYS A 608 -5.68 -8.81 -23.59
N ASP A 609 -5.37 -9.90 -22.91
CA ASP A 609 -5.28 -11.23 -23.52
C ASP A 609 -6.66 -11.92 -23.68
N TYR A 610 -7.67 -11.52 -22.92
CA TYR A 610 -9.05 -12.06 -22.99
C TYR A 610 -10.12 -11.07 -23.48
N LYS A 611 -9.69 -9.88 -23.95
CA LYS A 611 -10.57 -8.75 -24.29
C LYS A 611 -11.82 -9.14 -25.08
N ASP A 612 -11.64 -9.80 -26.22
CA ASP A 612 -12.73 -10.10 -27.17
C ASP A 612 -13.81 -11.02 -26.56
N ASN A 613 -13.48 -11.87 -25.59
CA ASN A 613 -14.47 -12.69 -24.87
C ASN A 613 -15.20 -11.92 -23.76
N ASN A 614 -14.53 -10.95 -23.13
CA ASN A 614 -15.13 -10.11 -22.09
C ASN A 614 -16.03 -9.02 -22.71
N ASP A 615 -15.60 -8.38 -23.80
CA ASP A 615 -16.43 -7.51 -24.64
C ASP A 615 -17.72 -8.24 -25.09
N ARG A 616 -17.62 -9.53 -25.44
CA ARG A 616 -18.79 -10.36 -25.78
C ARG A 616 -19.70 -10.61 -24.59
N LYS A 617 -19.17 -10.88 -23.40
CA LYS A 617 -19.99 -11.01 -22.17
C LYS A 617 -20.71 -9.70 -21.85
N ASP A 618 -20.02 -8.56 -21.92
CA ASP A 618 -20.61 -7.22 -21.71
C ASP A 618 -21.77 -7.00 -22.71
N ALA A 619 -21.57 -7.30 -24.00
CA ALA A 619 -22.63 -7.19 -25.02
C ALA A 619 -23.84 -8.13 -24.78
N PHE A 620 -23.65 -9.25 -24.08
CA PHE A 620 -24.78 -10.10 -23.63
C PHE A 620 -25.52 -9.47 -22.43
N CYS A 621 -24.81 -8.83 -21.50
CA CYS A 621 -25.43 -8.06 -20.40
C CYS A 621 -26.23 -6.86 -20.93
N GLU A 622 -25.69 -6.14 -21.93
CA GLU A 622 -26.35 -5.01 -22.62
C GLU A 622 -27.57 -5.44 -23.46
N ALA A 623 -27.66 -6.71 -23.87
CA ALA A 623 -28.77 -7.24 -24.67
C ALA A 623 -30.05 -7.56 -23.86
N ILE A 624 -30.00 -7.48 -22.52
CA ILE A 624 -31.16 -7.69 -21.63
C ILE A 624 -31.83 -6.34 -21.34
N PRO A 625 -33.12 -6.15 -21.67
CA PRO A 625 -33.85 -4.89 -21.45
C PRO A 625 -33.66 -4.28 -20.07
N GLU A 626 -33.46 -2.96 -19.99
CA GLU A 626 -33.13 -2.24 -18.75
C GLU A 626 -34.25 -2.29 -17.70
N ASP A 627 -35.52 -2.38 -18.14
CA ASP A 627 -36.70 -2.39 -17.27
C ASP A 627 -37.11 -3.80 -16.80
N ALA A 628 -36.38 -4.84 -17.22
CA ALA A 628 -36.67 -6.23 -16.91
C ALA A 628 -35.91 -6.72 -15.65
N SER A 629 -36.56 -7.54 -14.82
CA SER A 629 -35.93 -8.14 -13.64
C SER A 629 -34.99 -9.27 -14.03
N LEU A 630 -33.84 -9.36 -13.35
CA LEU A 630 -32.75 -10.25 -13.72
C LEU A 630 -32.21 -11.04 -12.53
N LEU A 631 -31.94 -12.32 -12.76
CA LEU A 631 -31.25 -13.22 -11.83
C LEU A 631 -29.89 -13.59 -12.46
N ALA A 632 -28.78 -13.23 -11.82
CA ALA A 632 -27.44 -13.29 -12.42
C ALA A 632 -26.38 -13.83 -11.45
N THR A 633 -25.35 -14.51 -11.97
CA THR A 633 -24.22 -15.00 -11.15
C THR A 633 -23.47 -13.83 -10.48
N PRO A 634 -22.82 -14.08 -9.32
CA PRO A 634 -22.15 -13.03 -8.53
C PRO A 634 -21.20 -12.10 -9.28
N PHE A 635 -20.55 -12.59 -10.35
CA PHE A 635 -19.57 -11.84 -11.14
C PHE A 635 -20.17 -11.12 -12.36
N LEU A 636 -21.34 -11.56 -12.86
CA LEU A 636 -22.08 -10.84 -13.91
C LEU A 636 -22.87 -9.64 -13.33
N ILE A 637 -23.27 -9.70 -12.05
CA ILE A 637 -24.11 -8.67 -11.43
C ILE A 637 -23.58 -7.23 -11.61
N PRO A 638 -22.30 -6.90 -11.35
CA PRO A 638 -21.80 -5.53 -11.53
C PRO A 638 -21.94 -5.00 -12.97
N HIS A 639 -21.95 -5.89 -13.96
CA HIS A 639 -22.10 -5.55 -15.39
C HIS A 639 -23.58 -5.39 -15.79
N CYS A 640 -24.50 -5.94 -14.99
CA CYS A 640 -25.95 -5.88 -15.20
C CYS A 640 -26.69 -4.86 -14.31
N ALA A 641 -25.97 -4.15 -13.44
CA ALA A 641 -26.52 -3.43 -12.27
C ALA A 641 -27.31 -2.15 -12.55
N ASN A 642 -27.39 -1.68 -13.79
CA ASN A 642 -28.19 -0.52 -14.19
C ASN A 642 -29.70 -0.85 -14.32
N ARG A 643 -30.28 -1.50 -13.30
CA ARG A 643 -31.71 -1.88 -13.24
C ARG A 643 -32.26 -1.95 -11.82
N ASP A 644 -33.54 -1.65 -11.65
CA ASP A 644 -34.23 -1.67 -10.34
C ASP A 644 -34.32 -3.07 -9.69
N LYS A 645 -34.24 -4.15 -10.48
CA LYS A 645 -34.47 -5.53 -10.02
C LYS A 645 -33.37 -6.47 -10.49
N LEU A 646 -32.45 -6.79 -9.57
CA LEU A 646 -31.29 -7.65 -9.82
C LEU A 646 -31.00 -8.56 -8.62
N TYR A 647 -30.99 -9.87 -8.86
CA TYR A 647 -30.92 -10.92 -7.84
C TYR A 647 -29.72 -11.85 -8.09
N VAL A 648 -29.18 -12.43 -7.02
CA VAL A 648 -28.05 -13.39 -7.09
C VAL A 648 -28.54 -14.77 -7.51
N LEU A 649 -27.95 -15.33 -8.56
CA LEU A 649 -28.08 -16.72 -8.94
C LEU A 649 -27.00 -17.56 -8.23
N ASP A 650 -27.43 -18.45 -7.35
CA ASP A 650 -26.59 -19.40 -6.61
C ASP A 650 -27.20 -20.82 -6.59
N GLU A 651 -26.66 -21.72 -5.75
CA GLU A 651 -27.21 -23.07 -5.55
C GLU A 651 -28.62 -23.07 -4.95
N GLY A 652 -28.89 -22.20 -3.97
CA GLY A 652 -30.16 -22.14 -3.23
C GLY A 652 -31.28 -21.42 -3.98
N SER A 653 -30.94 -20.67 -5.02
CA SER A 653 -31.86 -19.87 -5.83
C SER A 653 -32.87 -20.74 -6.58
N ALA A 654 -34.16 -20.47 -6.37
CA ALA A 654 -35.26 -20.99 -7.17
C ALA A 654 -35.75 -19.90 -8.14
N PRO A 655 -35.44 -19.98 -9.45
CA PRO A 655 -35.95 -19.02 -10.44
C PRO A 655 -37.48 -19.13 -10.53
N ASN A 656 -38.19 -18.01 -10.49
CA ASN A 656 -39.65 -17.98 -10.58
C ASN A 656 -40.10 -17.05 -11.74
N PRO A 657 -40.81 -17.56 -12.77
CA PRO A 657 -41.37 -16.75 -13.86
C PRO A 657 -42.16 -15.52 -13.41
N ASP A 658 -42.88 -15.59 -12.27
CA ASP A 658 -43.69 -14.48 -11.73
C ASP A 658 -42.87 -13.24 -11.30
N THR A 659 -41.57 -13.41 -11.01
CA THR A 659 -40.73 -12.38 -10.37
C THR A 659 -39.46 -12.05 -11.14
N THR A 660 -39.08 -12.89 -12.09
CA THR A 660 -37.77 -12.87 -12.75
C THR A 660 -37.97 -12.98 -14.26
N ASP A 661 -37.85 -11.84 -14.97
CA ASP A 661 -38.05 -11.80 -16.42
C ASP A 661 -36.93 -12.53 -17.18
N PHE A 662 -35.68 -12.43 -16.71
CA PHE A 662 -34.50 -13.02 -17.34
C PHE A 662 -33.55 -13.69 -16.32
N VAL A 663 -32.79 -14.68 -16.79
CA VAL A 663 -31.73 -15.34 -16.02
C VAL A 663 -30.46 -15.43 -16.87
N ILE A 664 -29.31 -15.01 -16.33
CA ILE A 664 -28.02 -15.01 -17.04
C ILE A 664 -26.91 -15.66 -16.22
N PHE A 665 -26.11 -16.52 -16.84
CA PHE A 665 -24.95 -17.16 -16.21
C PHE A 665 -23.90 -17.61 -17.22
N GLU A 666 -22.66 -17.77 -16.76
CA GLU A 666 -21.58 -18.35 -17.55
C GLU A 666 -21.91 -19.81 -17.93
N ASP A 667 -21.85 -20.12 -19.22
CA ASP A 667 -22.18 -21.43 -19.74
C ASP A 667 -21.08 -22.48 -19.44
N GLY A 668 -21.38 -23.77 -19.62
CA GLY A 668 -20.41 -24.86 -19.46
C GLY A 668 -20.98 -26.19 -19.01
N THR A 669 -20.11 -27.20 -18.97
CA THR A 669 -20.44 -28.61 -18.70
C THR A 669 -20.50 -28.97 -17.21
N ASP A 670 -20.28 -28.00 -16.32
CA ASP A 670 -20.25 -28.22 -14.87
C ASP A 670 -21.63 -28.66 -14.34
N GLU A 671 -21.68 -29.60 -13.39
CA GLU A 671 -22.93 -30.22 -12.93
C GLU A 671 -23.96 -29.19 -12.45
N TRP A 672 -23.52 -28.15 -11.72
CA TRP A 672 -24.37 -27.03 -11.29
C TRP A 672 -25.05 -26.33 -12.48
N LYS A 673 -24.31 -26.05 -13.56
CA LYS A 673 -24.83 -25.34 -14.75
C LYS A 673 -25.86 -26.19 -15.49
N GLN A 674 -25.56 -27.48 -15.65
CA GLN A 674 -26.45 -28.45 -16.31
C GLN A 674 -27.75 -28.64 -15.51
N ASN A 675 -27.65 -28.77 -14.19
CA ASN A 675 -28.80 -28.79 -13.29
C ASN A 675 -29.59 -27.48 -13.33
N LYS A 676 -28.94 -26.32 -13.49
CA LYS A 676 -29.63 -25.02 -13.58
C LYS A 676 -30.35 -24.80 -14.92
N ARG A 677 -29.76 -25.22 -16.06
CA ARG A 677 -30.44 -25.25 -17.37
C ARG A 677 -31.71 -26.12 -17.29
N ALA A 678 -31.59 -27.34 -16.77
CA ALA A 678 -32.71 -28.26 -16.60
C ALA A 678 -33.81 -27.72 -15.65
N LEU A 679 -33.43 -27.03 -14.56
CA LEU A 679 -34.39 -26.37 -13.67
C LEU A 679 -35.16 -25.26 -14.40
N LEU A 680 -34.45 -24.35 -15.08
CA LEU A 680 -35.05 -23.23 -15.82
C LEU A 680 -36.05 -23.73 -16.89
N GLU A 681 -35.67 -24.76 -17.64
CA GLU A 681 -36.51 -25.40 -18.65
C GLU A 681 -37.74 -26.10 -18.03
N SER A 682 -37.62 -26.65 -16.81
CA SER A 682 -38.75 -27.23 -16.07
C SER A 682 -39.73 -26.18 -15.51
N GLU A 683 -39.23 -25.00 -15.17
CA GLU A 683 -40.04 -23.81 -14.80
C GLU A 683 -40.52 -23.02 -16.04
N GLY A 684 -40.32 -23.55 -17.25
CA GLY A 684 -40.86 -23.01 -18.50
C GLY A 684 -40.07 -21.86 -19.15
N TYR A 685 -38.89 -21.50 -18.64
CA TYR A 685 -38.01 -20.53 -19.29
C TYR A 685 -37.50 -21.07 -20.63
N THR A 686 -37.26 -20.18 -21.59
CA THR A 686 -36.67 -20.52 -22.89
C THR A 686 -35.37 -19.75 -23.14
N ILE A 687 -34.47 -20.31 -23.95
CA ILE A 687 -33.21 -19.62 -24.30
C ILE A 687 -33.53 -18.40 -25.17
N TYR A 688 -33.14 -17.23 -24.69
CA TYR A 688 -33.27 -15.95 -25.40
C TYR A 688 -32.08 -15.70 -26.33
N ASN A 689 -30.88 -15.96 -25.82
CA ASN A 689 -29.62 -15.81 -26.55
C ASN A 689 -28.53 -16.63 -25.84
N GLU A 690 -27.61 -17.27 -26.57
CA GLU A 690 -26.48 -17.97 -25.97
C GLU A 690 -25.21 -17.90 -26.84
N ALA A 691 -24.07 -17.99 -26.17
CA ALA A 691 -22.77 -18.24 -26.77
C ALA A 691 -22.16 -19.46 -26.07
N GLU A 692 -22.18 -20.60 -26.76
CA GLU A 692 -21.72 -21.90 -26.27
C GLU A 692 -20.34 -21.81 -25.59
N GLY A 693 -20.25 -22.30 -24.36
CA GLY A 693 -19.03 -22.27 -23.53
C GLY A 693 -18.62 -20.89 -23.00
N LEU A 694 -19.44 -19.84 -23.18
CA LEU A 694 -19.18 -18.49 -22.68
C LEU A 694 -20.28 -17.99 -21.73
N ILE A 695 -21.53 -17.90 -22.20
CA ILE A 695 -22.64 -17.27 -21.47
C ILE A 695 -24.00 -17.66 -22.09
N VAL A 696 -25.04 -17.80 -21.27
CA VAL A 696 -26.41 -18.08 -21.70
C VAL A 696 -27.41 -17.15 -21.01
N ILE A 697 -28.42 -16.71 -21.76
CA ILE A 697 -29.57 -15.94 -21.26
C ILE A 697 -30.85 -16.75 -21.49
N TYR A 698 -31.59 -17.00 -20.42
CA TYR A 698 -32.95 -17.52 -20.43
C TYR A 698 -33.96 -16.38 -20.18
N VAL A 699 -35.15 -16.48 -20.77
CA VAL A 699 -36.28 -15.55 -20.61
C VAL A 699 -37.52 -16.28 -20.09
N SER A 700 -38.26 -15.62 -19.18
CA SER A 700 -39.50 -16.12 -18.58
C SER A 700 -40.62 -16.28 -19.62
N PRO A 701 -41.47 -17.31 -19.52
CA PRO A 701 -42.63 -17.48 -20.39
C PRO A 701 -43.66 -16.34 -20.26
N ASP A 702 -43.66 -15.61 -19.15
CA ASP A 702 -44.56 -14.48 -18.89
C ASP A 702 -44.00 -13.14 -19.38
N TYR A 703 -42.71 -13.06 -19.71
CA TYR A 703 -42.10 -11.84 -20.24
C TYR A 703 -42.60 -11.53 -21.65
N LYS A 704 -43.41 -10.48 -21.76
CA LYS A 704 -43.94 -9.98 -23.03
C LYS A 704 -43.03 -8.87 -23.53
N ILE A 705 -42.35 -9.15 -24.65
CA ILE A 705 -41.65 -8.13 -25.45
C ILE A 705 -42.61 -6.97 -25.72
N LYS A 706 -42.23 -5.77 -25.30
CA LYS A 706 -43.04 -4.54 -25.34
C LYS A 706 -42.90 -3.81 -26.69
#